data_AF-A0A837HJA6-F1
#
_entry.id   AF-A0A837HJA6-F1
#
_cell.length_a   1.000
_cell.length_b   1.000
_cell.length_c   1.000
_cell.angle_alpha   90.00
_cell.angle_beta   90.00
_cell.angle_gamma   90.00
#
_symmetry.space_group_name_H-M   'P 1'
#
loop_
_entity.id
_entity.type
_entity.pdbx_description
1 polymer ?
#
loop_
_entity_poly.entity_id
_entity_poly.type
_entity_poly.pdbx_seq_one_letter_code
_entity_poly.pdbx_strand_id
1 'polypeptide(L)'
;MAVPSYTTDLSSQTISECESNSTPLVFTNIGTGADATETDYFIQKTACVSKPFNITAGGIYVTTSQAITTSGHCFWAWYYFGCPNALLGETSGGMQAMVGQSVSNYDKWDIFGSDTYTYGGWRCVPVDILNIGYDDRVGSGKGSSPYLIFGVYANTSTGIGKGNPLGIDVMRYGRGEMRIAGGSSGDGYATFSGFATENDSINNRWGLFQVIDGAYLWQGLMILGYGALTEFTDSNKNILIANTKKVQSDFNKIEIRNASSIINWTGIQISSLGTTAKGLFVMTDNADVNLDTCTFIDMGTFTFQSNAVSIGTIFRRCELVTQGGAPFTNCTFDSTNDTAKALLSNNPANLSNCNFISSGTKHGVEFNTQGTFTWSGNIFTGYASTDGSTGDEAVYNNCTPYNTGQTHPSSNQDSTLSLRSDAGGTSATGESFAAGATKILSVARFYLKKTGSPTGNATAKIYAVTGSSGSYTPTGTALATSENFNVANLTGSYAMNSFIFKLTNSITLTSTTNYFVVIDVSATTSSAGNTIDVGYENTTPSFATGNAATYAVTGSTWTNQAYDLIFDCYTDGAIILNLSGGGSTPTIRNAIGCSTSISASVNISVYVVDTSNSPLNDVQVAIFRTSDDLEIMNKDTGYDVEGNGYATTTYNGTTPANIYLRVRKASTGTKYIPVSSTGTIQSGSGYSTTITLSIDTNA
;
A
#
# COMPACT_ATOMS: atom_id res chain seq x y z
N MET A 1 -25.53 18.25 14.39
CA MET A 1 -24.14 18.13 14.85
C MET A 1 -23.82 19.40 15.63
N ALA A 2 -22.60 19.65 16.08
CA ALA A 2 -22.23 20.97 16.59
C ALA A 2 -21.66 21.83 15.45
N VAL A 3 -21.71 23.16 15.59
CA VAL A 3 -20.97 24.11 14.73
C VAL A 3 -19.49 23.71 14.68
N PRO A 4 -18.78 23.88 13.54
CA PRO A 4 -17.36 23.62 13.46
C PRO A 4 -16.58 24.34 14.57
N SER A 5 -15.70 23.60 15.23
CA SER A 5 -14.78 24.10 16.24
C SER A 5 -13.36 23.98 15.73
N TYR A 6 -12.63 25.09 15.76
CA TYR A 6 -11.23 25.18 15.35
C TYR A 6 -10.40 25.65 16.54
N THR A 7 -9.54 24.77 17.05
CA THR A 7 -8.70 25.06 18.23
C THR A 7 -7.28 24.55 18.02
N THR A 8 -6.40 24.84 18.97
CA THR A 8 -5.02 24.35 18.94
C THR A 8 -4.52 24.05 20.35
N ASP A 9 -3.47 23.25 20.48
CA ASP A 9 -2.73 23.11 21.73
C ASP A 9 -1.99 24.39 22.11
N LEU A 10 -1.52 25.15 21.11
CA LEU A 10 -0.69 26.34 21.27
C LEU A 10 -1.37 27.45 22.08
N SER A 11 -2.70 27.58 22.04
CA SER A 11 -3.43 28.64 22.75
C SER A 11 -3.31 28.53 24.27
N SER A 12 -3.00 27.34 24.79
CA SER A 12 -2.82 27.08 26.22
C SER A 12 -1.36 27.01 26.66
N GLN A 13 -0.42 27.07 25.71
CA GLN A 13 1.00 26.79 25.90
C GLN A 13 1.85 28.02 25.49
N THR A 14 1.52 29.18 26.05
CA THR A 14 2.26 30.43 25.81
C THR A 14 3.50 30.52 26.71
N ILE A 15 4.65 30.88 26.12
CA ILE A 15 5.86 31.30 26.83
C ILE A 15 5.80 32.80 27.12
N SER A 16 5.49 33.60 26.10
CA SER A 16 5.30 35.05 26.21
C SER A 16 4.45 35.52 25.04
N GLU A 17 3.50 36.42 25.28
CA GLU A 17 2.74 37.07 24.21
C GLU A 17 3.52 38.18 23.52
N CYS A 18 4.69 38.59 24.05
CA CYS A 18 5.54 39.66 23.49
C CYS A 18 4.89 41.05 23.37
N GLU A 19 3.73 41.28 23.99
CA GLU A 19 2.97 42.55 23.93
C GLU A 19 3.57 43.70 24.74
N SER A 20 4.57 43.43 25.58
CA SER A 20 5.24 44.48 26.33
C SER A 20 6.63 44.04 26.77
N ASN A 21 7.55 45.00 26.83
CA ASN A 21 8.83 44.83 27.51
C ASN A 21 8.74 45.26 29.00
N SER A 22 7.68 44.84 29.69
CA SER A 22 7.43 45.19 31.09
C SER A 22 6.90 44.00 31.88
N THR A 23 6.82 44.11 33.22
CA THR A 23 6.36 43.03 34.10
C THR A 23 5.04 42.39 33.64
N PRO A 24 4.89 41.05 33.73
CA PRO A 24 5.71 40.12 34.53
C PRO A 24 6.92 39.50 33.81
N LEU A 25 7.09 39.71 32.49
CA LEU A 25 8.19 39.13 31.72
C LEU A 25 9.03 40.24 31.08
N VAL A 26 10.25 40.43 31.58
CA VAL A 26 11.19 41.44 31.08
C VAL A 26 12.09 40.79 30.03
N PHE A 27 12.19 41.42 28.85
CA PHE A 27 13.12 40.98 27.83
C PHE A 27 14.53 41.49 28.14
N THR A 28 15.53 40.82 27.62
CA THR A 28 16.93 41.17 27.83
C THR A 28 17.70 41.05 26.54
N ASN A 29 18.61 42.00 26.34
CA ASN A 29 19.45 42.08 25.16
C ASN A 29 20.71 41.23 25.29
N ILE A 30 21.11 40.65 24.17
CA ILE A 30 22.47 40.18 23.94
C ILE A 30 23.13 41.16 22.95
N GLY A 31 24.30 41.68 23.33
CA GLY A 31 25.00 42.75 22.61
C GLY A 31 24.56 44.15 23.06
N THR A 32 24.67 45.15 22.18
CA THR A 32 24.25 46.54 22.44
C THR A 32 22.82 46.81 21.97
N GLY A 33 22.29 47.99 22.32
CA GLY A 33 20.93 48.44 21.99
C GLY A 33 19.91 48.00 23.05
N ALA A 34 19.02 48.91 23.43
CA ALA A 34 17.91 48.60 24.33
C ALA A 34 16.74 48.03 23.54
N ASP A 35 16.09 47.04 24.11
CA ASP A 35 14.86 46.45 23.61
C ASP A 35 13.68 47.37 23.93
N ALA A 36 12.65 47.33 23.09
CA ALA A 36 11.49 48.21 23.18
C ALA A 36 10.19 47.42 22.93
N THR A 37 9.11 47.90 23.53
CA THR A 37 7.75 47.56 23.09
C THR A 37 7.52 48.27 21.76
N GLU A 38 7.18 47.50 20.73
CA GLU A 38 7.04 47.97 19.35
C GLU A 38 5.58 47.90 18.92
N THR A 39 5.02 49.03 18.51
CA THR A 39 3.60 49.18 18.15
C THR A 39 3.38 49.40 16.67
N ASP A 40 4.44 49.56 15.87
CA ASP A 40 4.32 49.92 14.45
C ASP A 40 4.27 48.69 13.52
N TYR A 41 4.89 47.58 13.90
CA TYR A 41 4.98 46.38 13.04
C TYR A 41 4.81 45.05 13.79
N PHE A 42 3.87 44.95 14.72
CA PHE A 42 3.53 43.69 15.41
C PHE A 42 2.65 42.75 14.54
N ILE A 43 2.62 41.45 14.86
CA ILE A 43 1.76 40.47 14.17
C ILE A 43 0.53 40.07 15.00
N GLN A 44 0.68 39.97 16.33
CA GLN A 44 -0.38 39.59 17.26
C GLN A 44 -0.82 40.75 18.15
N LYS A 45 -2.12 40.80 18.45
CA LYS A 45 -2.88 41.79 19.25
C LYS A 45 -2.45 43.23 19.05
N THR A 46 -1.49 43.75 19.82
CA THR A 46 -1.23 45.20 19.92
C THR A 46 0.23 45.62 19.87
N ALA A 47 1.19 44.74 20.16
CA ALA A 47 2.61 45.06 20.15
C ALA A 47 3.49 43.82 20.05
N CYS A 48 4.75 44.01 19.67
CA CYS A 48 5.81 43.00 19.74
C CYS A 48 7.01 43.55 20.53
N VAL A 49 8.07 42.72 20.68
CA VAL A 49 9.35 43.19 21.25
C VAL A 49 10.40 43.29 20.16
N SER A 50 11.05 44.45 20.08
CA SER A 50 12.08 44.72 19.07
C SER A 50 13.36 45.31 19.69
N LYS A 51 14.47 45.28 18.94
CA LYS A 51 15.71 45.98 19.32
C LYS A 51 16.43 46.62 18.12
N PRO A 52 17.19 47.71 18.34
CA PRO A 52 18.22 48.17 17.41
C PRO A 52 19.29 47.09 17.20
N PHE A 53 19.87 47.05 16.00
CA PHE A 53 20.89 46.04 15.65
C PHE A 53 22.12 46.68 15.00
N ASN A 54 22.74 47.63 15.72
CA ASN A 54 23.96 48.34 15.31
C ASN A 54 25.26 47.52 15.57
N ILE A 55 25.13 46.20 15.56
CA ILE A 55 26.15 45.19 15.85
C ILE A 55 26.10 44.12 14.77
N THR A 56 27.11 43.23 14.73
CA THR A 56 27.17 42.12 13.79
C THR A 56 26.67 40.79 14.37
N ALA A 57 26.52 40.69 15.69
CA ALA A 57 26.06 39.47 16.37
C ALA A 57 25.37 39.82 17.70
N GLY A 58 24.16 39.35 17.91
CA GLY A 58 23.38 39.62 19.12
C GLY A 58 21.94 39.17 19.03
N GLY A 59 21.13 39.46 20.06
CA GLY A 59 19.77 38.94 20.14
C GLY A 59 18.91 39.59 21.23
N ILE A 60 17.69 39.08 21.38
CA ILE A 60 16.75 39.36 22.47
C ILE A 60 16.17 38.06 23.00
N TYR A 61 15.93 37.99 24.30
CA TYR A 61 15.30 36.83 24.93
C TYR A 61 14.45 37.23 26.13
N VAL A 62 13.55 36.33 26.51
CA VAL A 62 12.82 36.41 27.77
C VAL A 62 13.33 35.35 28.72
N THR A 63 13.39 35.69 30.02
CA THR A 63 13.61 34.68 31.07
C THR A 63 12.28 34.19 31.61
N THR A 64 12.07 32.88 31.64
CA THR A 64 10.84 32.22 32.12
C THR A 64 11.18 30.94 32.87
N SER A 65 10.23 30.38 33.63
CA SER A 65 10.34 29.07 34.25
C SER A 65 9.79 27.94 33.36
N GLN A 66 9.39 28.24 32.12
CA GLN A 66 8.76 27.26 31.24
C GLN A 66 9.73 26.23 30.67
N ALA A 67 9.35 24.96 30.71
CA ALA A 67 10.15 23.85 30.20
C ALA A 67 9.38 23.05 29.14
N ILE A 68 10.05 22.76 28.01
CA ILE A 68 9.55 21.88 26.97
C ILE A 68 10.12 20.47 27.23
N THR A 69 9.31 19.57 27.79
CA THR A 69 9.79 18.25 28.24
C THR A 69 9.23 17.07 27.43
N THR A 70 8.22 17.32 26.60
CA THR A 70 7.56 16.28 25.79
C THR A 70 8.21 16.19 24.42
N SER A 71 8.67 15.00 24.04
CA SER A 71 9.21 14.74 22.69
C SER A 71 8.17 15.10 21.62
N GLY A 72 8.62 15.72 20.53
CA GLY A 72 7.77 16.20 19.44
C GLY A 72 7.10 17.56 19.71
N HIS A 73 7.21 18.13 20.91
CA HIS A 73 6.84 19.52 21.15
C HIS A 73 7.95 20.44 20.67
N CYS A 74 7.55 21.48 19.93
CA CYS A 74 8.46 22.50 19.40
C CYS A 74 8.37 23.79 20.20
N PHE A 75 9.44 24.57 20.19
CA PHE A 75 9.42 26.01 20.48
C PHE A 75 8.94 26.74 19.23
N TRP A 76 7.92 27.59 19.37
CA TRP A 76 7.35 28.39 18.30
C TRP A 76 7.56 29.87 18.59
N ALA A 77 7.99 30.63 17.60
CA ALA A 77 7.92 32.09 17.68
C ALA A 77 7.70 32.71 16.30
N TRP A 78 7.17 33.93 16.30
CA TRP A 78 7.20 34.78 15.12
C TRP A 78 8.49 35.60 15.14
N TYR A 79 9.24 35.50 14.05
CA TYR A 79 10.51 36.18 13.88
C TYR A 79 10.40 37.25 12.80
N TYR A 80 11.07 38.38 13.03
CA TYR A 80 11.17 39.47 12.08
C TYR A 80 12.59 40.02 12.01
N PHE A 81 13.07 40.23 10.79
CA PHE A 81 14.27 41.02 10.55
C PHE A 81 14.04 42.05 9.43
N GLY A 82 13.99 43.33 9.78
CA GLY A 82 13.68 44.43 8.86
C GLY A 82 14.77 44.74 7.82
N CYS A 83 15.94 44.10 7.90
CA CYS A 83 17.03 44.30 6.94
C CYS A 83 17.61 42.95 6.46
N PRO A 84 16.84 42.11 5.72
CA PRO A 84 17.25 40.75 5.40
C PRO A 84 18.61 40.63 4.69
N ASN A 85 18.93 41.56 3.80
CA ASN A 85 20.20 41.56 3.05
C ASN A 85 21.43 41.78 3.94
N ALA A 86 21.25 42.29 5.16
CA ALA A 86 22.35 42.44 6.11
C ALA A 86 22.66 41.13 6.84
N LEU A 87 21.70 40.19 6.94
CA LEU A 87 21.92 38.89 7.58
C LEU A 87 23.02 38.12 6.84
N LEU A 88 23.78 37.33 7.59
CA LEU A 88 24.57 36.26 6.99
C LEU A 88 23.66 35.22 6.33
N GLY A 89 24.21 34.37 5.47
CA GLY A 89 23.47 33.24 4.91
C GLY A 89 22.97 32.30 6.01
N GLU A 90 21.93 31.51 5.73
CA GLU A 90 21.25 30.68 6.75
C GLU A 90 22.25 29.75 7.45
N THR A 91 23.07 29.04 6.68
CA THR A 91 24.11 28.11 7.19
C THR A 91 25.28 28.78 7.90
N SER A 92 25.37 30.11 7.83
CA SER A 92 26.32 30.93 8.59
C SER A 92 25.67 31.55 9.83
N GLY A 93 24.50 31.06 10.23
CA GLY A 93 23.78 31.50 11.42
C GLY A 93 23.01 32.81 11.27
N GLY A 94 22.59 33.19 10.05
CA GLY A 94 21.88 34.45 9.75
C GLY A 94 20.90 34.92 10.83
N MET A 95 19.71 34.35 10.91
CA MET A 95 18.78 34.49 12.03
C MET A 95 18.55 33.11 12.65
N GLN A 96 18.57 33.05 13.98
CA GLN A 96 18.59 31.81 14.74
C GLN A 96 17.54 31.84 15.86
N ALA A 97 16.82 30.75 16.04
CA ALA A 97 16.04 30.51 17.25
C ALA A 97 17.00 30.19 18.41
N MET A 98 16.74 30.70 19.61
CA MET A 98 17.64 30.55 20.75
C MET A 98 16.90 30.01 21.98
N VAL A 99 17.45 28.96 22.59
CA VAL A 99 16.95 28.38 23.85
C VAL A 99 18.11 28.01 24.77
N GLY A 100 18.01 28.33 26.06
CA GLY A 100 19.12 28.12 26.99
C GLY A 100 18.77 28.14 28.46
N GLN A 101 19.78 27.97 29.32
CA GLN A 101 19.66 28.11 30.77
C GLN A 101 20.05 29.52 31.25
N SER A 102 20.87 30.22 30.48
CA SER A 102 21.33 31.59 30.78
C SER A 102 21.97 32.21 29.55
N VAL A 103 22.28 33.50 29.59
CA VAL A 103 23.05 34.18 28.53
C VAL A 103 24.47 33.67 28.33
N SER A 104 24.99 32.85 29.25
CA SER A 104 26.29 32.19 29.08
C SER A 104 26.15 30.75 28.62
N ASN A 105 24.93 30.19 28.56
CA ASN A 105 24.66 28.78 28.25
C ASN A 105 23.37 28.64 27.44
N TYR A 106 23.49 28.58 26.12
CA TYR A 106 22.34 28.43 25.21
C TYR A 106 22.71 27.78 23.87
N ASP A 107 21.71 27.13 23.28
CA ASP A 107 21.78 26.50 21.96
C ASP A 107 21.03 27.36 20.93
N LYS A 108 21.46 27.30 19.68
CA LYS A 108 20.92 28.05 18.55
C LYS A 108 20.61 27.15 17.36
N TRP A 109 19.52 27.45 16.67
CA TRP A 109 19.12 26.78 15.43
C TRP A 109 18.94 27.79 14.31
N ASP A 110 19.58 27.55 13.19
CA ASP A 110 19.52 28.39 12.01
C ASP A 110 18.12 28.28 11.38
N ILE A 111 17.41 29.40 11.31
CA ILE A 111 16.04 29.43 10.79
C ILE A 111 15.94 30.18 9.47
N PHE A 112 16.75 31.23 9.29
CA PHE A 112 16.74 32.06 8.09
C PHE A 112 18.11 32.71 7.83
N GLY A 113 18.36 33.15 6.60
CA GLY A 113 19.49 34.01 6.25
C GLY A 113 19.15 34.93 5.09
N SER A 114 20.12 35.72 4.63
CA SER A 114 19.92 36.61 3.48
C SER A 114 19.49 35.88 2.19
N ASP A 115 19.87 34.60 2.08
CA ASP A 115 19.58 33.67 0.98
C ASP A 115 18.22 32.96 1.09
N THR A 116 17.62 32.88 2.28
CA THR A 116 16.33 32.19 2.50
C THR A 116 15.22 33.10 3.00
N TYR A 117 15.54 34.34 3.36
CA TYR A 117 14.60 35.35 3.88
C TYR A 117 14.68 36.67 3.13
N THR A 118 15.08 36.64 1.85
CA THR A 118 15.34 37.80 0.99
C THR A 118 14.23 38.86 0.99
N TYR A 119 12.96 38.46 1.09
CA TYR A 119 11.81 39.38 1.06
C TYR A 119 11.35 39.87 2.45
N GLY A 120 11.95 39.37 3.54
CA GLY A 120 11.58 39.77 4.89
C GLY A 120 10.18 39.35 5.33
N GLY A 121 9.62 40.10 6.29
CA GLY A 121 8.27 39.94 6.83
C GLY A 121 8.14 38.90 7.95
N TRP A 122 7.08 38.95 8.74
CA TRP A 122 6.90 38.03 9.86
C TRP A 122 6.83 36.56 9.41
N ARG A 123 7.59 35.68 10.08
CA ARG A 123 7.57 34.23 9.84
C ARG A 123 7.47 33.47 11.16
N CYS A 124 6.49 32.57 11.25
CA CYS A 124 6.37 31.65 12.37
C CYS A 124 7.23 30.41 12.11
N VAL A 125 8.15 30.10 13.02
CA VAL A 125 9.03 28.92 12.89
C VAL A 125 8.95 28.05 14.14
N PRO A 126 8.63 26.76 13.98
CA PRO A 126 8.80 25.77 15.03
C PRO A 126 10.22 25.17 15.03
N VAL A 127 10.73 24.93 16.23
CA VAL A 127 12.02 24.23 16.47
C VAL A 127 11.82 23.13 17.52
N ASP A 128 12.03 21.87 17.15
CA ASP A 128 12.05 20.75 18.08
C ASP A 128 13.40 20.67 18.78
N ILE A 129 13.50 21.39 19.90
CA ILE A 129 14.73 21.50 20.68
C ILE A 129 15.13 20.22 21.41
N LEU A 130 14.28 19.19 21.45
CA LEU A 130 14.57 17.94 22.14
C LEU A 130 15.16 16.90 21.20
N ASN A 131 14.66 16.84 19.97
CA ASN A 131 15.02 15.81 19.01
C ASN A 131 15.94 16.32 17.88
N ILE A 132 16.00 17.63 17.64
CA ILE A 132 16.84 18.22 16.59
C ILE A 132 18.06 18.90 17.22
N GLY A 133 19.25 18.49 16.74
CA GLY A 133 20.52 19.06 17.17
C GLY A 133 20.61 20.56 16.88
N TYR A 134 21.33 21.29 17.74
CA TYR A 134 21.63 22.71 17.54
C TYR A 134 22.65 22.89 16.41
N ASP A 135 22.61 24.04 15.74
CA ASP A 135 23.61 24.42 14.73
C ASP A 135 24.80 25.16 15.36
N ASP A 136 24.55 25.91 16.44
CA ASP A 136 25.59 26.60 17.21
C ASP A 136 25.26 26.63 18.71
N ARG A 137 26.28 26.79 19.56
CA ARG A 137 26.19 26.71 21.02
C ARG A 137 27.10 27.73 21.70
N VAL A 138 26.57 28.33 22.75
CA VAL A 138 27.34 29.12 23.72
C VAL A 138 27.41 28.38 25.05
N GLY A 139 28.63 28.27 25.59
CA GLY A 139 28.90 27.59 26.86
C GLY A 139 28.44 26.13 26.85
N SER A 140 27.74 25.72 27.91
CA SER A 140 27.18 24.38 28.05
C SER A 140 25.87 24.15 27.29
N GLY A 141 25.37 25.16 26.56
CA GLY A 141 24.12 25.05 25.81
C GLY A 141 22.87 25.04 26.68
N LYS A 142 21.78 24.47 26.17
CA LYS A 142 20.48 24.43 26.89
C LYS A 142 20.39 23.40 28.03
N GLY A 143 21.30 22.41 28.07
CA GLY A 143 21.26 21.32 29.04
C GLY A 143 19.99 20.44 28.95
N SER A 144 19.70 19.70 30.03
CA SER A 144 18.55 18.77 30.12
C SER A 144 17.27 19.39 30.69
N SER A 145 17.38 20.55 31.36
CA SER A 145 16.35 21.34 32.08
C SER A 145 17.04 22.10 33.24
N PRO A 146 16.51 23.25 33.72
CA PRO A 146 15.42 24.03 33.16
C PRO A 146 15.88 24.93 32.03
N TYR A 147 15.04 25.06 30.99
CA TYR A 147 15.23 26.06 29.92
C TYR A 147 14.70 27.38 30.44
N LEU A 148 15.60 28.31 30.76
CA LEU A 148 15.22 29.57 31.37
C LEU A 148 15.12 30.69 30.35
N ILE A 149 15.78 30.58 29.20
CA ILE A 149 15.77 31.64 28.19
C ILE A 149 15.23 31.14 26.85
N PHE A 150 14.36 31.95 26.24
CA PHE A 150 13.79 31.74 24.90
C PHE A 150 13.88 33.05 24.13
N GLY A 151 14.27 33.00 22.86
CA GLY A 151 14.37 34.21 22.06
C GLY A 151 14.90 34.01 20.65
N VAL A 152 15.46 35.10 20.12
CA VAL A 152 16.04 35.17 18.78
C VAL A 152 17.47 35.72 18.85
N TYR A 153 18.34 35.17 18.03
CA TYR A 153 19.70 35.63 17.80
C TYR A 153 19.88 35.91 16.31
N ALA A 154 20.73 36.87 15.94
CA ALA A 154 21.07 37.13 14.55
C ALA A 154 22.56 37.43 14.39
N ASN A 155 23.08 37.09 13.20
CA ASN A 155 24.38 37.46 12.71
C ASN A 155 24.23 38.23 11.40
N THR A 156 24.88 39.38 11.30
CA THR A 156 24.86 40.23 10.13
C THR A 156 26.29 40.50 9.63
N SER A 157 26.41 40.74 8.33
CA SER A 157 27.67 41.15 7.69
C SER A 157 28.12 42.56 8.10
N THR A 158 27.19 43.40 8.54
CA THR A 158 27.43 44.76 9.02
C THR A 158 26.35 45.19 10.02
N GLY A 159 26.68 46.15 10.88
CA GLY A 159 25.72 46.75 11.81
C GLY A 159 24.73 47.68 11.10
N ILE A 160 23.49 47.68 11.56
CA ILE A 160 22.39 48.48 10.98
C ILE A 160 22.23 49.76 11.80
N GLY A 161 22.43 50.90 11.17
CA GLY A 161 22.51 52.19 11.86
C GLY A 161 21.18 52.84 12.25
N LYS A 162 20.02 52.26 11.90
CA LYS A 162 18.69 52.88 12.09
C LYS A 162 17.61 51.86 12.40
N GLY A 163 16.62 52.28 13.19
CA GLY A 163 15.42 51.49 13.52
C GLY A 163 15.70 50.29 14.41
N ASN A 164 14.66 49.46 14.60
CA ASN A 164 14.70 48.25 15.42
C ASN A 164 14.55 46.99 14.55
N PRO A 165 15.52 46.66 13.69
CA PRO A 165 15.32 45.66 12.67
C PRO A 165 15.05 44.25 13.22
N LEU A 166 15.52 43.89 14.42
CA LEU A 166 15.24 42.58 15.02
C LEU A 166 13.98 42.63 15.87
N GLY A 167 12.96 41.85 15.49
CA GLY A 167 11.70 41.72 16.20
C GLY A 167 11.37 40.26 16.52
N ILE A 168 10.72 40.04 17.66
CA ILE A 168 10.09 38.78 18.02
C ILE A 168 8.68 39.06 18.51
N ASP A 169 7.75 38.23 18.07
CA ASP A 169 6.37 38.27 18.51
C ASP A 169 5.93 36.85 18.88
N VAL A 170 4.96 36.78 19.77
CA VAL A 170 4.46 35.61 20.50
C VAL A 170 5.28 34.31 20.45
N MET A 171 5.75 33.93 21.62
CA MET A 171 6.47 32.69 21.86
C MET A 171 5.55 31.64 22.49
N ARG A 172 5.49 30.44 21.91
CA ARG A 172 4.69 29.30 22.38
C ARG A 172 5.50 28.02 22.38
N TYR A 173 4.94 26.97 22.97
CA TYR A 173 5.45 25.63 22.82
C TYR A 173 4.30 24.65 22.59
N GLY A 174 4.61 23.48 22.04
CA GLY A 174 3.60 22.46 21.79
C GLY A 174 3.86 21.71 20.51
N ARG A 175 3.02 20.71 20.25
CA ARG A 175 3.09 19.88 19.04
C ARG A 175 2.65 20.65 17.79
N GLY A 176 1.89 21.74 17.95
CA GLY A 176 1.30 22.48 16.84
C GLY A 176 0.12 21.73 16.26
N GLU A 177 -0.82 21.36 17.11
CA GLU A 177 -2.04 20.66 16.74
C GLU A 177 -3.07 21.67 16.23
N MET A 178 -3.60 21.44 15.03
CA MET A 178 -4.84 22.03 14.55
C MET A 178 -5.95 21.04 14.85
N ARG A 179 -6.81 21.38 15.81
CA ARG A 179 -7.83 20.50 16.36
C ARG A 179 -9.18 20.89 15.80
N ILE A 180 -9.74 20.03 14.96
CA ILE A 180 -10.97 20.30 14.21
C ILE A 180 -12.03 19.28 14.61
N ALA A 181 -13.20 19.77 15.02
CA ALA A 181 -14.37 18.98 15.44
C ALA A 181 -15.68 19.62 14.93
N GLY A 182 -16.75 18.83 14.82
CA GLY A 182 -18.07 19.32 14.42
C GLY A 182 -18.20 19.63 12.93
N GLY A 183 -19.21 20.42 12.59
CA GLY A 183 -19.64 20.76 11.23
C GLY A 183 -20.90 20.01 10.80
N SER A 184 -21.77 20.63 10.01
CA SER A 184 -22.90 19.93 9.39
C SER A 184 -23.49 20.74 8.23
N SER A 185 -24.37 20.14 7.46
CA SER A 185 -25.13 20.87 6.43
C SER A 185 -25.97 22.02 7.00
N GLY A 186 -26.44 21.92 8.25
CA GLY A 186 -27.25 22.93 8.93
C GLY A 186 -26.45 23.98 9.72
N ASP A 187 -25.27 23.60 10.21
CA ASP A 187 -24.42 24.44 11.07
C ASP A 187 -23.19 25.03 10.33
N GLY A 188 -23.04 24.66 9.05
CA GLY A 188 -21.84 24.90 8.25
C GLY A 188 -20.82 23.78 8.40
N TYR A 189 -20.16 23.38 7.31
CA TYR A 189 -19.11 22.36 7.36
C TYR A 189 -17.81 22.91 7.93
N ALA A 190 -16.99 22.02 8.50
CA ALA A 190 -15.60 22.35 8.75
C ALA A 190 -14.86 22.56 7.41
N THR A 191 -14.06 23.62 7.30
CA THR A 191 -13.36 23.99 6.06
C THR A 191 -11.93 24.47 6.35
N PHE A 192 -11.07 24.47 5.32
CA PHE A 192 -9.73 25.04 5.42
C PHE A 192 -9.79 26.55 5.68
N SER A 193 -10.72 27.25 5.03
CA SER A 193 -10.94 28.68 5.25
C SER A 193 -11.41 29.00 6.67
N GLY A 194 -12.22 28.13 7.27
CA GLY A 194 -12.67 28.27 8.66
C GLY A 194 -11.49 28.22 9.63
N PHE A 195 -10.62 27.20 9.49
CA PHE A 195 -9.43 27.12 10.34
C PHE A 195 -8.46 28.29 10.08
N ALA A 196 -8.26 28.68 8.82
CA ALA A 196 -7.39 29.81 8.48
C ALA A 196 -7.86 31.13 9.12
N THR A 197 -9.17 31.35 9.16
CA THR A 197 -9.78 32.54 9.79
C THR A 197 -9.42 32.62 11.28
N GLU A 198 -9.54 31.50 12.00
CA GLU A 198 -9.15 31.45 13.41
C GLU A 198 -7.63 31.55 13.57
N ASN A 199 -6.83 30.87 12.74
CA ASN A 199 -5.37 30.94 12.79
C ASN A 199 -4.85 32.37 12.58
N ASP A 200 -5.42 33.11 11.63
CA ASP A 200 -4.96 34.43 11.22
C ASP A 200 -5.65 35.58 11.95
N SER A 201 -6.62 35.29 12.81
CA SER A 201 -7.18 36.28 13.73
C SER A 201 -6.05 36.99 14.48
N ILE A 202 -6.16 38.32 14.58
CA ILE A 202 -5.16 39.16 15.26
C ILE A 202 -4.96 38.73 16.72
N ASN A 203 -5.96 38.09 17.34
CA ASN A 203 -5.87 37.58 18.70
C ASN A 203 -5.14 36.25 18.82
N ASN A 204 -4.96 35.52 17.71
CA ASN A 204 -4.50 34.13 17.71
C ASN A 204 -3.11 33.98 17.09
N ARG A 205 -2.95 34.32 15.81
CA ARG A 205 -1.69 34.21 15.04
C ARG A 205 -0.91 32.94 15.37
N TRP A 206 -1.54 31.77 15.23
CA TRP A 206 -0.92 30.52 15.65
C TRP A 206 0.22 30.07 14.73
N GLY A 207 0.19 30.48 13.46
CA GLY A 207 1.23 30.15 12.48
C GLY A 207 1.15 28.71 11.94
N LEU A 208 -0.01 28.05 12.11
CA LEU A 208 -0.25 26.67 11.69
C LEU A 208 -0.84 26.56 10.29
N PHE A 209 -1.76 27.47 9.93
CA PHE A 209 -2.46 27.43 8.64
C PHE A 209 -2.82 28.83 8.16
N GLN A 210 -1.87 29.46 7.47
CA GLN A 210 -1.94 30.88 7.11
C GLN A 210 -2.56 31.07 5.72
N VAL A 211 -3.35 32.12 5.54
CA VAL A 211 -3.71 32.60 4.21
C VAL A 211 -2.48 33.24 3.56
N ILE A 212 -2.19 32.86 2.33
CA ILE A 212 -1.20 33.49 1.46
C ILE A 212 -1.86 33.83 0.12
N ASP A 213 -1.19 34.60 -0.73
CA ASP A 213 -1.75 35.02 -2.02
C ASP A 213 -2.13 33.80 -2.89
N GLY A 214 -3.43 33.58 -3.05
CA GLY A 214 -4.00 32.50 -3.87
C GLY A 214 -3.92 31.09 -3.28
N ALA A 215 -3.47 30.92 -2.02
CA ALA A 215 -3.28 29.62 -1.39
C ALA A 215 -3.29 29.68 0.15
N TYR A 216 -3.01 28.55 0.80
CA TYR A 216 -2.73 28.46 2.23
C TYR A 216 -1.32 27.93 2.47
N LEU A 217 -0.70 28.31 3.58
CA LEU A 217 0.57 27.79 4.05
C LEU A 217 0.35 27.00 5.35
N TRP A 218 0.57 25.69 5.29
CA TRP A 218 0.35 24.75 6.39
C TRP A 218 1.67 24.30 7.03
N GLN A 219 1.72 24.26 8.37
CA GLN A 219 2.67 23.49 9.15
C GLN A 219 2.04 22.97 10.46
N GLY A 220 2.56 21.88 11.01
CA GLY A 220 2.06 21.21 12.21
C GLY A 220 1.10 20.03 11.94
N LEU A 221 0.49 19.52 13.00
CA LEU A 221 -0.39 18.35 12.97
C LEU A 221 -1.85 18.78 12.78
N MET A 222 -2.48 18.44 11.65
CA MET A 222 -3.92 18.60 11.43
C MET A 222 -4.67 17.37 11.92
N ILE A 223 -5.61 17.55 12.86
CA ILE A 223 -6.46 16.47 13.38
C ILE A 223 -7.91 16.75 13.01
N LEU A 224 -8.47 15.90 12.15
CA LEU A 224 -9.88 15.90 11.80
C LEU A 224 -10.58 14.85 12.65
N GLY A 225 -11.50 15.27 13.52
CA GLY A 225 -12.18 14.39 14.48
C GLY A 225 -11.58 14.46 15.88
N TYR A 226 -11.14 15.64 16.32
CA TYR A 226 -10.49 15.80 17.62
C TYR A 226 -11.50 15.80 18.77
N GLY A 227 -11.51 14.74 19.59
CA GLY A 227 -12.37 14.61 20.77
C GLY A 227 -13.87 14.38 20.47
N ALA A 228 -14.32 14.74 19.27
CA ALA A 228 -15.64 14.48 18.71
C ALA A 228 -15.52 14.30 17.20
N LEU A 229 -16.56 13.79 16.55
CA LEU A 229 -16.58 13.59 15.09
C LEU A 229 -16.56 14.93 14.34
N THR A 230 -16.04 14.91 13.11
CA THR A 230 -15.97 16.09 12.21
C THR A 230 -16.64 15.79 10.89
N GLU A 231 -17.44 16.74 10.39
CA GLU A 231 -17.88 16.76 8.99
C GLU A 231 -17.13 17.88 8.26
N PHE A 232 -16.07 17.49 7.54
CA PHE A 232 -15.18 18.40 6.81
C PHE A 232 -15.45 18.29 5.32
N THR A 233 -15.96 19.36 4.71
CA THR A 233 -16.24 19.39 3.27
C THR A 233 -15.66 20.65 2.67
N ASP A 234 -14.72 20.51 1.74
CA ASP A 234 -14.11 21.67 1.06
C ASP A 234 -13.68 21.30 -0.36
N SER A 235 -13.48 22.32 -1.21
CA SER A 235 -13.10 22.12 -2.60
C SER A 235 -12.20 23.21 -3.16
N ASN A 236 -11.42 22.84 -4.18
CA ASN A 236 -10.60 23.76 -4.99
C ASN A 236 -9.67 24.66 -4.17
N LYS A 237 -8.99 24.08 -3.18
CA LYS A 237 -8.00 24.80 -2.34
C LYS A 237 -6.59 24.38 -2.70
N ASN A 238 -5.69 25.35 -2.75
CA ASN A 238 -4.26 25.13 -2.90
C ASN A 238 -3.59 25.30 -1.53
N ILE A 239 -2.88 24.28 -1.08
CA ILE A 239 -2.22 24.24 0.23
C ILE A 239 -0.75 23.93 -0.01
N LEU A 240 0.11 24.82 0.44
CA LEU A 240 1.55 24.62 0.47
C LEU A 240 1.95 24.18 1.87
N ILE A 241 2.72 23.12 1.99
CA ILE A 241 3.33 22.73 3.26
C ILE A 241 4.63 23.53 3.40
N ALA A 242 4.75 24.26 4.50
CA ALA A 242 5.91 25.10 4.75
C ALA A 242 7.20 24.27 4.79
N ASN A 243 8.31 24.89 4.38
CA ASN A 243 9.63 24.29 4.51
C ASN A 243 10.11 24.36 5.97
N THR A 244 9.55 23.49 6.81
CA THR A 244 9.85 23.42 8.23
C THR A 244 11.07 22.53 8.48
N LYS A 245 12.26 23.13 8.61
CA LYS A 245 13.54 22.40 8.60
C LYS A 245 13.97 21.82 9.96
N LYS A 246 13.62 22.49 11.06
CA LYS A 246 14.14 22.21 12.42
C LYS A 246 13.16 21.41 13.27
N VAL A 247 12.53 20.41 12.65
CA VAL A 247 11.52 19.54 13.26
C VAL A 247 11.71 18.10 12.81
N GLN A 248 11.04 17.14 13.46
CA GLN A 248 11.01 15.74 13.03
C GLN A 248 10.24 15.58 11.71
N SER A 249 10.50 14.49 10.98
CA SER A 249 9.90 14.26 9.65
C SER A 249 8.37 14.04 9.70
N ASP A 250 7.83 13.59 10.82
CA ASP A 250 6.40 13.38 11.06
C ASP A 250 5.68 14.62 11.62
N PHE A 251 6.38 15.76 11.70
CA PHE A 251 5.85 17.00 12.25
C PHE A 251 4.61 17.49 11.50
N ASN A 252 4.69 17.57 10.17
CA ASN A 252 3.56 17.89 9.31
C ASN A 252 2.78 16.60 9.03
N LYS A 253 1.57 16.49 9.57
CA LYS A 253 0.71 15.31 9.39
C LYS A 253 -0.76 15.69 9.40
N ILE A 254 -1.54 15.08 8.51
CA ILE A 254 -3.01 15.08 8.54
C ILE A 254 -3.42 13.75 9.16
N GLU A 255 -4.17 13.81 10.24
CA GLU A 255 -4.65 12.66 10.99
C GLU A 255 -6.18 12.66 11.04
N ILE A 256 -6.77 11.60 10.47
CA ILE A 256 -8.21 11.36 10.51
C ILE A 256 -8.52 10.48 11.71
N ARG A 257 -9.35 11.01 12.61
CA ARG A 257 -9.82 10.38 13.84
C ARG A 257 -11.34 10.35 13.88
N ASN A 258 -11.83 9.53 14.79
CA ASN A 258 -13.24 9.19 14.99
C ASN A 258 -13.84 8.51 13.75
N ALA A 259 -14.20 7.23 13.89
CA ALA A 259 -14.74 6.43 12.78
C ALA A 259 -16.09 6.94 12.22
N SER A 260 -16.75 7.87 12.91
CA SER A 260 -17.98 8.53 12.45
C SER A 260 -17.74 9.90 11.81
N SER A 261 -16.48 10.35 11.68
CA SER A 261 -16.16 11.55 10.90
C SER A 261 -16.42 11.32 9.41
N ILE A 262 -16.71 12.41 8.70
CA ILE A 262 -16.95 12.45 7.25
C ILE A 262 -16.05 13.53 6.66
N ILE A 263 -15.18 13.15 5.72
CA ILE A 263 -14.23 14.06 5.08
C ILE A 263 -14.45 13.99 3.57
N ASN A 264 -14.91 15.08 2.97
CA ASN A 264 -15.17 15.20 1.54
C ASN A 264 -14.28 16.29 0.93
N TRP A 265 -13.27 15.88 0.16
CA TRP A 265 -12.36 16.79 -0.52
C TRP A 265 -12.48 16.63 -2.03
N THR A 266 -12.77 17.74 -2.71
CA THR A 266 -12.85 17.77 -4.18
C THR A 266 -11.86 18.77 -4.76
N GLY A 267 -10.95 18.33 -5.62
CA GLY A 267 -9.98 19.21 -6.26
C GLY A 267 -9.03 19.92 -5.28
N ILE A 268 -8.76 19.33 -4.11
CA ILE A 268 -7.79 19.87 -3.16
C ILE A 268 -6.38 19.56 -3.65
N GLN A 269 -5.53 20.58 -3.71
CA GLN A 269 -4.12 20.44 -4.05
C GLN A 269 -3.25 20.70 -2.81
N ILE A 270 -2.39 19.74 -2.46
CA ILE A 270 -1.41 19.90 -1.38
C ILE A 270 0.00 19.61 -1.93
N SER A 271 0.94 20.54 -1.75
CA SER A 271 2.33 20.37 -2.18
C SER A 271 3.34 20.74 -1.11
N SER A 272 4.39 19.93 -0.96
CA SER A 272 5.49 20.23 -0.02
C SER A 272 6.51 21.20 -0.61
N LEU A 273 6.85 22.26 0.14
CA LEU A 273 7.95 23.17 -0.21
C LEU A 273 9.31 22.71 0.34
N GLY A 274 9.32 21.75 1.28
CA GLY A 274 10.51 21.27 1.97
C GLY A 274 10.73 19.77 1.84
N THR A 275 11.85 19.28 2.36
CA THR A 275 12.24 17.86 2.33
C THR A 275 12.25 17.19 3.71
N THR A 276 12.21 17.94 4.80
CA THR A 276 12.24 17.40 6.17
C THR A 276 10.87 16.86 6.61
N ALA A 277 9.89 17.75 6.79
CA ALA A 277 8.53 17.40 7.20
C ALA A 277 7.56 17.57 6.02
N LYS A 278 7.56 16.60 5.12
CA LYS A 278 6.88 16.69 3.82
C LYS A 278 5.35 16.61 3.86
N GLY A 279 4.77 16.34 5.03
CA GLY A 279 3.33 16.10 5.17
C GLY A 279 2.95 14.64 5.03
N LEU A 280 2.43 14.05 6.09
CA LEU A 280 1.88 12.69 6.09
C LEU A 280 0.35 12.74 6.04
N PHE A 281 -0.29 11.68 5.53
CA PHE A 281 -1.73 11.48 5.64
C PHE A 281 -2.02 10.13 6.30
N VAL A 282 -2.75 10.13 7.41
CA VAL A 282 -3.03 8.90 8.18
C VAL A 282 -4.48 8.87 8.61
N MET A 283 -5.17 7.80 8.23
CA MET A 283 -6.42 7.39 8.87
C MET A 283 -6.10 6.52 10.07
N THR A 284 -6.22 7.09 11.27
CA THR A 284 -6.09 6.35 12.53
C THR A 284 -7.36 5.56 12.80
N ASP A 285 -8.51 6.17 12.53
CA ASP A 285 -9.83 5.51 12.61
C ASP A 285 -10.44 5.38 11.21
N ASN A 286 -11.28 4.36 11.00
CA ASN A 286 -11.91 4.04 9.70
C ASN A 286 -13.10 4.97 9.39
N ALA A 287 -12.85 6.28 9.35
CA ALA A 287 -13.83 7.32 8.98
C ALA A 287 -14.21 7.24 7.49
N ASP A 288 -15.33 7.87 7.11
CA ASP A 288 -15.71 8.06 5.72
C ASP A 288 -14.86 9.20 5.12
N VAL A 289 -13.98 8.87 4.17
CA VAL A 289 -13.05 9.82 3.56
C VAL A 289 -13.15 9.72 2.05
N ASN A 290 -13.72 10.73 1.41
CA ASN A 290 -13.83 10.82 -0.04
C ASN A 290 -12.84 11.85 -0.60
N LEU A 291 -11.91 11.39 -1.43
CA LEU A 291 -10.95 12.21 -2.16
C LEU A 291 -11.29 12.16 -3.65
N ASP A 292 -11.87 13.24 -4.17
CA ASP A 292 -12.26 13.36 -5.57
C ASP A 292 -11.37 14.38 -6.28
N THR A 293 -10.72 13.97 -7.37
CA THR A 293 -9.82 14.80 -8.22
C THR A 293 -8.76 15.59 -7.45
N CYS A 294 -8.35 15.11 -6.28
CA CYS A 294 -7.33 15.76 -5.46
C CYS A 294 -5.93 15.56 -6.04
N THR A 295 -4.97 16.41 -5.68
CA THR A 295 -3.59 16.32 -6.14
C THR A 295 -2.62 16.52 -4.99
N PHE A 296 -1.80 15.50 -4.72
CA PHE A 296 -0.75 15.53 -3.71
C PHE A 296 0.62 15.50 -4.39
N ILE A 297 1.51 16.42 -4.02
CA ILE A 297 2.81 16.61 -4.67
C ILE A 297 3.92 16.65 -3.62
N ASP A 298 4.92 15.80 -3.79
CA ASP A 298 6.11 15.75 -2.93
C ASP A 298 5.81 15.54 -1.43
N MET A 299 4.64 14.98 -1.10
CA MET A 299 4.28 14.63 0.27
C MET A 299 5.01 13.37 0.74
N GLY A 300 4.93 13.10 2.05
CA GLY A 300 5.40 11.85 2.65
C GLY A 300 4.41 10.71 2.42
N THR A 301 4.25 9.85 3.42
CA THR A 301 3.44 8.63 3.31
C THR A 301 1.94 8.87 3.47
N PHE A 302 1.16 7.98 2.87
CA PHE A 302 -0.29 7.91 2.99
C PHE A 302 -0.71 6.57 3.56
N THR A 303 -1.59 6.58 4.56
CA THR A 303 -2.20 5.38 5.14
C THR A 303 -3.71 5.53 5.13
N PHE A 304 -4.37 4.81 4.22
CA PHE A 304 -5.82 4.73 4.11
C PHE A 304 -6.37 3.54 4.89
N GLN A 305 -7.69 3.54 5.11
CA GLN A 305 -8.47 2.40 5.60
C GLN A 305 -9.69 2.18 4.70
N SER A 306 -10.44 1.09 4.91
CA SER A 306 -11.41 0.60 3.94
C SER A 306 -12.61 1.51 3.67
N ASN A 307 -12.91 2.47 4.55
CA ASN A 307 -13.98 3.46 4.35
C ASN A 307 -13.52 4.70 3.58
N ALA A 308 -12.25 4.80 3.18
CA ALA A 308 -11.85 5.84 2.23
C ALA A 308 -12.20 5.44 0.80
N VAL A 309 -12.46 6.44 -0.04
CA VAL A 309 -12.64 6.33 -1.48
C VAL A 309 -11.79 7.41 -2.14
N SER A 310 -11.03 7.03 -3.16
CA SER A 310 -10.20 7.95 -3.94
C SER A 310 -10.53 7.83 -5.42
N ILE A 311 -10.98 8.93 -6.04
CA ILE A 311 -11.42 8.99 -7.43
C ILE A 311 -10.63 10.08 -8.15
N GLY A 312 -9.97 9.76 -9.27
CA GLY A 312 -9.27 10.76 -10.09
C GLY A 312 -8.10 11.46 -9.39
N THR A 313 -7.69 10.98 -8.22
CA THR A 313 -6.67 11.63 -7.38
C THR A 313 -5.26 11.30 -7.88
N ILE A 314 -4.37 12.30 -7.82
CA ILE A 314 -2.99 12.19 -8.27
C ILE A 314 -2.04 12.21 -7.05
N PHE A 315 -1.21 11.19 -6.94
CA PHE A 315 -0.09 11.08 -6.01
C PHE A 315 1.21 11.23 -6.80
N ARG A 316 1.75 12.45 -6.88
CA ARG A 316 2.95 12.76 -7.66
C ARG A 316 4.14 12.92 -6.75
N ARG A 317 5.18 12.11 -6.93
CA ARG A 317 6.42 12.14 -6.12
C ARG A 317 6.18 12.09 -4.61
N CYS A 318 5.01 11.60 -4.21
CA CYS A 318 4.72 11.28 -2.82
C CYS A 318 5.49 10.02 -2.41
N GLU A 319 5.71 9.80 -1.11
CA GLU A 319 6.30 8.53 -0.65
C GLU A 319 5.26 7.40 -0.73
N LEU A 320 5.38 6.37 0.11
CA LEU A 320 4.52 5.19 0.06
C LEU A 320 3.04 5.55 0.24
N VAL A 321 2.19 5.06 -0.67
CA VAL A 321 0.74 5.01 -0.46
C VAL A 321 0.34 3.61 0.01
N THR A 322 -0.39 3.52 1.12
CA THR A 322 -0.95 2.27 1.64
C THR A 322 -2.46 2.28 1.49
N GLN A 323 -2.99 1.37 0.67
CA GLN A 323 -4.41 1.32 0.28
C GLN A 323 -5.34 1.04 1.46
N GLY A 324 -4.96 0.11 2.35
CA GLY A 324 -5.78 -0.28 3.51
C GLY A 324 -7.22 -0.73 3.19
N GLY A 325 -7.45 -1.25 1.99
CA GLY A 325 -8.75 -1.71 1.52
C GLY A 325 -9.62 -0.64 0.85
N ALA A 326 -9.19 0.62 0.80
CA ALA A 326 -9.91 1.69 0.13
C ALA A 326 -10.02 1.46 -1.40
N PRO A 327 -11.16 1.79 -2.04
CA PRO A 327 -11.26 1.91 -3.48
C PRO A 327 -10.44 3.07 -4.05
N PHE A 328 -9.63 2.76 -5.06
CA PHE A 328 -8.94 3.73 -5.91
C PHE A 328 -9.43 3.54 -7.34
N THR A 329 -10.07 4.57 -7.89
CA THR A 329 -10.57 4.58 -9.26
C THR A 329 -10.00 5.76 -10.02
N ASN A 330 -9.52 5.54 -11.24
CA ASN A 330 -8.93 6.60 -12.08
C ASN A 330 -7.79 7.38 -11.41
N CYS A 331 -7.13 6.80 -10.40
CA CYS A 331 -6.06 7.47 -9.66
C CYS A 331 -4.73 7.36 -10.40
N THR A 332 -3.84 8.34 -10.22
CA THR A 332 -2.50 8.32 -10.81
C THR A 332 -1.43 8.31 -9.73
N PHE A 333 -0.53 7.32 -9.80
CA PHE A 333 0.67 7.22 -9.00
C PHE A 333 1.86 7.57 -9.90
N ASP A 334 2.31 8.82 -9.82
CA ASP A 334 3.29 9.39 -10.73
C ASP A 334 4.64 9.54 -10.03
N SER A 335 5.59 8.68 -10.40
CA SER A 335 7.00 8.80 -10.00
C SER A 335 7.16 8.94 -8.48
N THR A 336 6.45 8.11 -7.70
CA THR A 336 6.49 8.14 -6.23
C THR A 336 7.95 8.03 -5.71
N ASN A 337 8.21 8.50 -4.50
CA ASN A 337 9.56 8.61 -3.92
C ASN A 337 9.90 7.52 -2.89
N ASP A 338 8.97 6.58 -2.63
CA ASP A 338 9.31 5.38 -1.86
C ASP A 338 10.42 4.58 -2.57
N THR A 339 11.25 3.90 -1.78
CA THR A 339 12.42 3.18 -2.30
C THR A 339 12.08 1.82 -2.89
N ALA A 340 10.89 1.26 -2.58
CA ALA A 340 10.53 -0.10 -2.96
C ALA A 340 9.29 -0.16 -3.85
N LYS A 341 8.25 0.64 -3.58
CA LYS A 341 6.93 0.47 -4.20
C LYS A 341 6.12 1.76 -4.29
N ALA A 342 5.29 1.95 -5.31
CA ALA A 342 4.40 3.10 -5.34
C ALA A 342 3.18 2.94 -4.43
N LEU A 343 2.62 1.73 -4.38
CA LEU A 343 1.42 1.40 -3.63
C LEU A 343 1.58 0.06 -2.89
N LEU A 344 1.20 0.01 -1.62
CA LEU A 344 0.96 -1.23 -0.88
C LEU A 344 -0.55 -1.53 -0.88
N SER A 345 -0.93 -2.69 -1.39
CA SER A 345 -2.33 -3.09 -1.54
C SER A 345 -2.63 -4.42 -0.82
N ASN A 346 -3.67 -4.40 0.01
CA ASN A 346 -4.25 -5.58 0.65
C ASN A 346 -5.59 -5.99 0.02
N ASN A 347 -6.14 -5.17 -0.88
CA ASN A 347 -7.31 -5.54 -1.67
C ASN A 347 -7.13 -5.06 -3.13
N PRO A 348 -6.38 -5.81 -3.95
CA PRO A 348 -6.14 -5.47 -5.35
C PRO A 348 -7.40 -5.28 -6.18
N ALA A 349 -8.53 -5.90 -5.80
CA ALA A 349 -9.81 -5.74 -6.50
C ALA A 349 -10.38 -4.32 -6.42
N ASN A 350 -9.92 -3.54 -5.45
CA ASN A 350 -10.30 -2.14 -5.24
C ASN A 350 -9.41 -1.15 -6.02
N LEU A 351 -8.55 -1.63 -6.93
CA LEU A 351 -7.75 -0.81 -7.82
C LEU A 351 -8.29 -0.91 -9.25
N SER A 352 -8.85 0.18 -9.76
CA SER A 352 -9.50 0.20 -11.08
C SER A 352 -9.13 1.43 -11.90
N ASN A 353 -8.77 1.22 -13.15
CA ASN A 353 -8.40 2.29 -14.09
C ASN A 353 -7.29 3.21 -13.55
N CYS A 354 -6.45 2.71 -12.65
CA CYS A 354 -5.34 3.49 -12.08
C CYS A 354 -4.15 3.50 -13.04
N ASN A 355 -3.41 4.61 -13.04
CA ASN A 355 -2.19 4.77 -13.82
C ASN A 355 -0.97 4.78 -12.90
N PHE A 356 -0.06 3.84 -13.11
CA PHE A 356 1.22 3.76 -12.41
C PHE A 356 2.32 4.16 -13.39
N ILE A 357 3.08 5.20 -13.03
CA ILE A 357 4.17 5.75 -13.85
C ILE A 357 5.47 5.64 -13.05
N SER A 358 6.40 4.83 -13.55
CA SER A 358 7.68 4.57 -12.90
C SER A 358 8.80 5.51 -13.38
N SER A 359 9.79 5.68 -12.52
CA SER A 359 11.13 6.19 -12.86
C SER A 359 12.14 5.08 -13.18
N GLY A 360 11.70 3.81 -13.26
CA GLY A 360 12.52 2.64 -13.61
C GLY A 360 13.34 2.04 -12.45
N THR A 361 12.94 2.26 -11.20
CA THR A 361 13.74 1.86 -10.02
C THR A 361 13.00 1.01 -8.97
N LYS A 362 11.69 0.80 -9.14
CA LYS A 362 10.83 0.18 -8.13
C LYS A 362 9.59 -0.43 -8.76
N HIS A 363 8.89 -1.29 -8.02
CA HIS A 363 7.63 -1.87 -8.48
C HIS A 363 6.45 -0.91 -8.30
N GLY A 364 5.41 -1.10 -9.10
CA GLY A 364 4.22 -0.24 -9.05
C GLY A 364 3.39 -0.56 -7.82
N VAL A 365 2.94 -1.81 -7.71
CA VAL A 365 2.10 -2.25 -6.60
C VAL A 365 2.70 -3.47 -5.92
N GLU A 366 2.76 -3.45 -4.59
CA GLU A 366 3.00 -4.65 -3.79
C GLU A 366 1.68 -5.19 -3.26
N PHE A 367 1.46 -6.50 -3.41
CA PHE A 367 0.36 -7.19 -2.76
C PHE A 367 0.85 -7.94 -1.54
N ASN A 368 0.10 -7.83 -0.44
CA ASN A 368 0.40 -8.53 0.82
C ASN A 368 -0.73 -9.47 1.27
N THR A 369 -1.78 -9.62 0.46
CA THR A 369 -2.95 -10.46 0.76
C THR A 369 -3.25 -11.40 -0.40
N GLN A 370 -3.29 -12.70 -0.12
CA GLN A 370 -3.59 -13.76 -1.08
C GLN A 370 -5.07 -13.72 -1.53
N GLY A 371 -5.35 -14.20 -2.75
CA GLY A 371 -6.73 -14.31 -3.23
C GLY A 371 -6.90 -14.22 -4.75
N THR A 372 -8.15 -14.24 -5.18
CA THR A 372 -8.54 -13.97 -6.57
C THR A 372 -9.13 -12.58 -6.65
N PHE A 373 -8.55 -11.72 -7.48
CA PHE A 373 -8.91 -10.31 -7.59
C PHE A 373 -9.29 -9.97 -9.02
N THR A 374 -10.39 -9.24 -9.17
CA THR A 374 -10.66 -8.52 -10.43
C THR A 374 -9.60 -7.43 -10.59
N TRP A 375 -8.97 -7.35 -11.74
CA TRP A 375 -7.92 -6.36 -12.02
C TRP A 375 -8.31 -5.60 -13.28
N SER A 376 -8.91 -4.42 -13.10
CA SER A 376 -9.62 -3.74 -14.20
C SER A 376 -8.91 -2.48 -14.66
N GLY A 377 -8.53 -2.40 -15.94
CA GLY A 377 -8.15 -1.14 -16.59
C GLY A 377 -6.87 -0.46 -16.09
N ASN A 378 -6.12 -1.07 -15.17
CA ASN A 378 -4.91 -0.47 -14.62
C ASN A 378 -3.78 -0.43 -15.67
N ILE A 379 -3.06 0.69 -15.74
CA ILE A 379 -2.01 0.95 -16.72
C ILE A 379 -0.67 1.09 -16.00
N PHE A 380 0.37 0.47 -16.56
CA PHE A 380 1.74 0.55 -16.05
C PHE A 380 2.66 1.10 -17.14
N THR A 381 3.34 2.21 -16.86
CA THR A 381 4.27 2.88 -17.76
C THR A 381 5.66 2.98 -17.13
N GLY A 382 6.71 2.59 -17.86
CA GLY A 382 8.10 2.71 -17.41
C GLY A 382 8.57 1.63 -16.41
N TYR A 383 7.79 0.56 -16.22
CA TYR A 383 8.18 -0.62 -15.44
C TYR A 383 8.85 -1.68 -16.33
N ALA A 384 9.43 -2.70 -15.71
CA ALA A 384 10.06 -3.82 -16.38
C ALA A 384 9.18 -4.43 -17.48
N SER A 385 9.80 -4.85 -18.59
CA SER A 385 9.12 -5.50 -19.72
C SER A 385 9.03 -7.03 -19.60
N THR A 386 9.70 -7.62 -18.61
CA THR A 386 9.72 -9.05 -18.34
C THR A 386 9.60 -9.34 -16.85
N ASP A 387 9.09 -10.52 -16.50
CA ASP A 387 8.91 -10.97 -15.12
C ASP A 387 10.24 -11.27 -14.40
N GLY A 388 10.22 -11.10 -13.06
CA GLY A 388 11.13 -11.74 -12.10
C GLY A 388 12.64 -11.49 -12.20
N SER A 389 13.09 -10.42 -12.88
CA SER A 389 14.51 -10.27 -13.27
C SER A 389 15.13 -8.90 -13.01
N THR A 390 14.36 -7.90 -12.58
CA THR A 390 14.80 -6.49 -12.62
C THR A 390 14.61 -5.75 -11.30
N GLY A 391 13.61 -6.12 -10.50
CA GLY A 391 13.27 -5.45 -9.24
C GLY A 391 12.28 -4.28 -9.41
N ASP A 392 12.01 -3.85 -10.64
CA ASP A 392 11.04 -2.81 -11.01
C ASP A 392 9.86 -3.36 -11.84
N GLU A 393 9.46 -4.61 -11.58
CA GLU A 393 8.25 -5.20 -12.17
C GLU A 393 6.99 -4.43 -11.78
N ALA A 394 5.96 -4.41 -12.63
CA ALA A 394 4.73 -3.67 -12.37
C ALA A 394 4.06 -4.07 -11.05
N VAL A 395 4.00 -5.39 -10.79
CA VAL A 395 3.42 -5.97 -9.58
C VAL A 395 4.45 -6.85 -8.87
N TYR A 396 4.58 -6.66 -7.57
CA TYR A 396 5.29 -7.57 -6.68
C TYR A 396 4.30 -8.30 -5.78
N ASN A 397 4.21 -9.61 -5.92
CA ASN A 397 3.46 -10.46 -5.02
C ASN A 397 4.33 -10.82 -3.81
N ASN A 398 4.02 -10.21 -2.67
CA ASN A 398 4.67 -10.44 -1.38
C ASN A 398 3.68 -11.04 -0.36
N CYS A 399 2.68 -11.77 -0.83
CA CYS A 399 1.71 -12.44 0.04
C CYS A 399 2.44 -13.59 0.76
N THR A 400 2.83 -13.39 2.02
CA THR A 400 3.60 -14.41 2.76
C THR A 400 2.89 -15.77 2.73
N PRO A 401 3.59 -16.86 2.36
CA PRO A 401 3.06 -18.21 2.51
C PRO A 401 2.68 -18.46 3.96
N TYR A 402 1.43 -18.86 4.21
CA TYR A 402 0.95 -19.10 5.57
C TYR A 402 1.08 -20.59 5.91
N ASN A 403 1.74 -20.89 7.02
CA ASN A 403 1.67 -22.20 7.64
C ASN A 403 0.24 -22.39 8.15
N THR A 404 -0.50 -23.39 7.65
CA THR A 404 -1.89 -23.64 8.07
C THR A 404 -2.02 -24.03 9.55
N GLY A 405 -0.90 -24.09 10.29
CA GLY A 405 -0.83 -24.56 11.68
C GLY A 405 -0.77 -26.08 11.77
N GLN A 406 -0.71 -26.77 10.62
CA GLN A 406 -0.71 -28.23 10.50
C GLN A 406 0.69 -28.68 10.12
N THR A 407 1.56 -28.75 11.12
CA THR A 407 2.95 -29.20 10.98
C THR A 407 3.24 -30.28 12.00
N HIS A 408 3.82 -31.37 11.52
CA HIS A 408 4.49 -32.33 12.38
C HIS A 408 5.99 -32.27 12.09
N PRO A 409 6.81 -31.74 13.02
CA PRO A 409 8.18 -31.34 12.72
C PRO A 409 9.09 -32.54 12.49
N SER A 410 10.06 -32.39 11.58
CA SER A 410 11.01 -33.46 11.23
C SER A 410 11.89 -33.94 12.38
N SER A 411 11.97 -33.18 13.49
CA SER A 411 12.65 -33.60 14.71
C SER A 411 12.01 -34.80 15.41
N ASN A 412 10.73 -35.07 15.15
CA ASN A 412 10.00 -36.18 15.76
C ASN A 412 10.15 -37.50 14.98
N GLN A 413 10.86 -37.48 13.85
CA GLN A 413 11.07 -38.67 13.04
C GLN A 413 11.88 -39.71 13.82
N ASP A 414 11.27 -40.87 14.11
CA ASP A 414 11.92 -41.99 14.80
C ASP A 414 11.80 -43.32 14.04
N SER A 415 11.00 -43.36 12.97
CA SER A 415 10.74 -44.55 12.18
C SER A 415 10.54 -44.24 10.69
N THR A 416 10.25 -45.28 9.90
CA THR A 416 10.20 -45.25 8.43
C THR A 416 9.11 -46.16 7.89
N LEU A 417 8.27 -45.64 6.99
CA LEU A 417 7.34 -46.42 6.18
C LEU A 417 7.80 -46.45 4.74
N SER A 418 8.03 -47.64 4.19
CA SER A 418 8.39 -47.80 2.78
C SER A 418 7.15 -47.94 1.90
N LEU A 419 6.99 -47.00 0.96
CA LEU A 419 5.96 -47.04 -0.06
C LEU A 419 6.48 -47.68 -1.35
N ARG A 420 5.62 -48.50 -1.97
CA ARG A 420 5.89 -49.17 -3.24
C ARG A 420 4.59 -49.52 -3.99
N SER A 421 4.66 -49.57 -5.31
CA SER A 421 3.51 -49.79 -6.20
C SER A 421 3.30 -51.25 -6.65
N ASP A 422 4.20 -52.17 -6.29
CA ASP A 422 4.09 -53.61 -6.60
C ASP A 422 3.09 -54.37 -5.71
N ALA A 423 2.71 -55.58 -6.15
CA ALA A 423 1.77 -56.43 -5.44
C ALA A 423 2.28 -56.77 -4.03
N GLY A 424 1.43 -56.59 -3.01
CA GLY A 424 1.81 -56.74 -1.60
C GLY A 424 2.53 -55.52 -1.01
N GLY A 425 2.56 -54.38 -1.71
CA GLY A 425 3.06 -53.09 -1.23
C GLY A 425 2.01 -52.18 -0.61
N THR A 426 2.49 -51.10 0.02
CA THR A 426 1.70 -49.93 0.42
C THR A 426 1.96 -48.83 -0.59
N SER A 427 0.97 -48.43 -1.38
CA SER A 427 1.16 -47.44 -2.46
C SER A 427 0.81 -46.01 -2.06
N ALA A 428 0.17 -45.82 -0.91
CA ALA A 428 -0.06 -44.50 -0.36
C ALA A 428 -0.11 -44.53 1.17
N THR A 429 0.24 -43.39 1.77
CA THR A 429 0.01 -43.12 3.18
C THR A 429 -0.41 -41.66 3.34
N GLY A 430 -1.14 -41.34 4.38
CA GLY A 430 -1.52 -39.96 4.67
C GLY A 430 -1.83 -39.74 6.13
N GLU A 431 -1.96 -38.47 6.49
CA GLU A 431 -2.24 -37.99 7.83
C GLU A 431 -3.54 -37.18 7.81
N SER A 432 -4.44 -37.43 8.77
CA SER A 432 -5.61 -36.59 8.92
C SER A 432 -5.25 -35.30 9.66
N PHE A 433 -5.85 -34.19 9.30
CA PHE A 433 -5.63 -32.92 9.98
C PHE A 433 -6.90 -32.07 9.99
N ALA A 434 -7.01 -31.19 10.99
CA ALA A 434 -8.07 -30.19 11.06
C ALA A 434 -7.60 -28.92 10.33
N ALA A 435 -8.39 -28.36 9.42
CA ALA A 435 -7.92 -27.19 8.65
C ALA A 435 -7.65 -25.94 9.51
N GLY A 436 -8.33 -25.78 10.66
CA GLY A 436 -8.14 -24.68 11.62
C GLY A 436 -8.55 -23.28 11.13
N ALA A 437 -8.59 -23.05 9.81
CA ALA A 437 -9.02 -21.82 9.16
C ALA A 437 -9.57 -22.11 7.75
N THR A 438 -10.43 -21.23 7.24
CA THR A 438 -10.90 -21.32 5.84
C THR A 438 -9.86 -20.70 4.91
N LYS A 439 -9.18 -21.52 4.10
CA LYS A 439 -7.96 -21.13 3.35
C LYS A 439 -7.77 -22.00 2.10
N ILE A 440 -7.10 -21.48 1.07
CA ILE A 440 -6.70 -22.29 -0.10
C ILE A 440 -5.41 -23.04 0.21
N LEU A 441 -5.43 -24.38 0.14
CA LEU A 441 -4.22 -25.19 0.21
C LEU A 441 -3.51 -25.20 -1.14
N SER A 442 -2.20 -25.01 -1.12
CA SER A 442 -1.39 -25.00 -2.35
C SER A 442 -0.04 -25.70 -2.25
N VAL A 443 0.42 -26.03 -1.04
CA VAL A 443 1.59 -26.92 -0.88
C VAL A 443 1.34 -27.93 0.23
N ALA A 444 1.62 -29.20 -0.06
CA ALA A 444 1.85 -30.22 0.96
C ALA A 444 3.32 -30.64 0.91
N ARG A 445 3.94 -30.84 2.07
CA ARG A 445 5.30 -31.39 2.16
C ARG A 445 5.30 -32.65 2.99
N PHE A 446 6.12 -33.61 2.58
CA PHE A 446 6.36 -34.83 3.33
C PHE A 446 7.86 -35.02 3.56
N TYR A 447 8.23 -35.64 4.67
CA TYR A 447 9.63 -35.97 4.97
C TYR A 447 10.00 -37.28 4.29
N LEU A 448 10.68 -37.18 3.15
CA LEU A 448 10.89 -38.29 2.23
C LEU A 448 12.37 -38.57 2.00
N LYS A 449 12.70 -39.84 1.76
CA LYS A 449 13.94 -40.29 1.12
C LYS A 449 13.62 -41.39 0.10
N LYS A 450 14.62 -41.82 -0.67
CA LYS A 450 14.52 -43.04 -1.49
C LYS A 450 15.48 -44.13 -1.01
N THR A 451 15.06 -45.37 -1.18
CA THR A 451 15.92 -46.56 -1.10
C THR A 451 15.98 -47.20 -2.48
N GLY A 452 17.17 -47.44 -3.00
CA GLY A 452 17.36 -47.91 -4.38
C GLY A 452 17.24 -46.79 -5.43
N SER A 453 16.62 -47.12 -6.56
CA SER A 453 16.46 -46.26 -7.74
C SER A 453 15.00 -46.24 -8.25
N PRO A 454 14.02 -45.76 -7.45
CA PRO A 454 12.64 -45.71 -7.91
C PRO A 454 12.50 -44.65 -9.00
N THR A 455 11.61 -44.89 -9.96
CA THR A 455 11.32 -43.96 -11.05
C THR A 455 9.81 -43.75 -11.21
N GLY A 456 9.42 -42.77 -12.04
CA GLY A 456 8.03 -42.35 -12.19
C GLY A 456 7.67 -41.18 -11.29
N ASN A 457 6.37 -40.97 -11.07
CA ASN A 457 5.87 -39.78 -10.38
C ASN A 457 5.06 -40.13 -9.14
N ALA A 458 5.30 -39.39 -8.06
CA ALA A 458 4.44 -39.33 -6.89
C ALA A 458 3.55 -38.08 -6.94
N THR A 459 2.43 -38.12 -6.24
CA THR A 459 1.54 -36.96 -6.07
C THR A 459 1.11 -36.83 -4.61
N ALA A 460 0.85 -35.61 -4.16
CA ALA A 460 0.10 -35.37 -2.95
C ALA A 460 -1.38 -35.20 -3.29
N LYS A 461 -2.27 -35.74 -2.47
CA LYS A 461 -3.73 -35.69 -2.66
C LYS A 461 -4.42 -35.28 -1.38
N ILE A 462 -5.50 -34.51 -1.51
CA ILE A 462 -6.38 -34.17 -0.40
C ILE A 462 -7.66 -34.97 -0.51
N TYR A 463 -8.07 -35.61 0.58
CA TYR A 463 -9.31 -36.39 0.65
C TYR A 463 -10.22 -35.86 1.75
N ALA A 464 -11.51 -36.14 1.61
CA ALA A 464 -12.44 -36.10 2.73
C ALA A 464 -12.09 -37.23 3.73
N VAL A 465 -12.47 -37.04 4.99
CA VAL A 465 -12.31 -38.07 6.04
C VAL A 465 -13.60 -38.87 6.21
N THR A 466 -13.47 -40.15 6.55
CA THR A 466 -14.55 -40.96 7.18
C THR A 466 -14.05 -41.53 8.50
N GLY A 467 -14.97 -41.95 9.38
CA GLY A 467 -14.66 -42.43 10.72
C GLY A 467 -14.73 -41.33 11.79
N SER A 468 -14.01 -41.53 12.89
CA SER A 468 -13.95 -40.64 14.06
C SER A 468 -12.51 -40.30 14.42
N SER A 469 -12.31 -39.27 15.26
CA SER A 469 -10.98 -38.85 15.73
C SER A 469 -10.15 -40.03 16.26
N GLY A 470 -8.92 -40.19 15.74
CA GLY A 470 -8.02 -41.30 16.06
C GLY A 470 -8.27 -42.58 15.23
N SER A 471 -9.29 -42.59 14.37
CA SER A 471 -9.60 -43.72 13.49
C SER A 471 -10.05 -43.25 12.09
N TYR A 472 -9.65 -42.04 11.69
CA TYR A 472 -10.02 -41.51 10.39
C TYR A 472 -9.34 -42.30 9.27
N THR A 473 -10.03 -42.43 8.13
CA THR A 473 -9.43 -42.88 6.86
C THR A 473 -9.85 -41.98 5.70
N PRO A 474 -9.04 -41.87 4.62
CA PRO A 474 -9.45 -41.18 3.40
C PRO A 474 -10.71 -41.81 2.78
N THR A 475 -11.62 -40.98 2.27
CA THR A 475 -12.83 -41.45 1.60
C THR A 475 -13.14 -40.67 0.32
N GLY A 476 -13.87 -41.31 -0.59
CA GLY A 476 -14.27 -40.73 -1.88
C GLY A 476 -13.11 -40.52 -2.86
N THR A 477 -13.36 -39.68 -3.86
CA THR A 477 -12.34 -39.21 -4.80
C THR A 477 -11.48 -38.12 -4.17
N ALA A 478 -10.23 -37.97 -4.63
CA ALA A 478 -9.39 -36.86 -4.19
C ALA A 478 -10.07 -35.52 -4.51
N LEU A 479 -10.16 -34.65 -3.51
CA LEU A 479 -10.70 -33.30 -3.62
C LEU A 479 -9.72 -32.35 -4.31
N ALA A 480 -8.42 -32.64 -4.19
CA ALA A 480 -7.33 -31.92 -4.83
C ALA A 480 -6.17 -32.89 -5.08
N THR A 481 -5.41 -32.69 -6.16
CA THR A 481 -4.22 -33.48 -6.50
C THR A 481 -3.10 -32.53 -6.92
N SER A 482 -1.91 -32.71 -6.37
CA SER A 482 -0.75 -31.89 -6.71
C SER A 482 -0.28 -32.16 -8.15
N GLU A 483 0.63 -31.31 -8.63
CA GLU A 483 1.46 -31.65 -9.77
C GLU A 483 2.29 -32.92 -9.51
N ASN A 484 2.76 -33.54 -10.59
CA ASN A 484 3.64 -34.71 -10.53
C ASN A 484 5.01 -34.34 -9.94
N PHE A 485 5.44 -35.11 -8.94
CA PHE A 485 6.79 -35.06 -8.39
C PHE A 485 7.60 -36.26 -8.88
N ASN A 486 8.69 -36.03 -9.62
CA ASN A 486 9.56 -37.11 -10.10
C ASN A 486 10.37 -37.70 -8.94
N VAL A 487 10.10 -38.96 -8.59
CA VAL A 487 10.70 -39.60 -7.40
C VAL A 487 12.20 -39.87 -7.54
N ALA A 488 12.75 -39.82 -8.76
CA ALA A 488 14.18 -39.92 -8.98
C ALA A 488 14.95 -38.75 -8.32
N ASN A 489 14.29 -37.61 -8.08
CA ASN A 489 14.87 -36.42 -7.46
C ASN A 489 15.04 -36.55 -5.93
N LEU A 490 14.44 -37.56 -5.29
CA LEU A 490 14.67 -37.84 -3.88
C LEU A 490 16.14 -38.22 -3.65
N THR A 491 16.63 -37.98 -2.44
CA THR A 491 17.98 -38.38 -2.00
C THR A 491 17.93 -39.61 -1.09
N GLY A 492 19.08 -40.22 -0.80
CA GLY A 492 19.18 -41.33 0.16
C GLY A 492 18.99 -40.92 1.63
N SER A 493 18.87 -39.62 1.91
CA SER A 493 18.64 -39.05 3.23
C SER A 493 17.28 -38.36 3.27
N TYR A 494 16.67 -38.31 4.47
CA TYR A 494 15.38 -37.65 4.64
C TYR A 494 15.47 -36.13 4.45
N ALA A 495 14.53 -35.60 3.68
CA ALA A 495 14.32 -34.17 3.49
C ALA A 495 12.84 -33.84 3.33
N MET A 496 12.43 -32.62 3.70
CA MET A 496 11.08 -32.14 3.38
C MET A 496 10.98 -31.87 1.89
N ASN A 497 10.11 -32.60 1.20
CA ASN A 497 9.90 -32.47 -0.25
C ASN A 497 8.51 -31.88 -0.53
N SER A 498 8.45 -30.90 -1.43
CA SER A 498 7.23 -30.13 -1.71
C SER A 498 6.42 -30.68 -2.88
N PHE A 499 5.10 -30.73 -2.69
CA PHE A 499 4.09 -31.08 -3.68
C PHE A 499 3.16 -29.88 -3.86
N ILE A 500 3.16 -29.32 -5.06
CA ILE A 500 2.46 -28.05 -5.37
C ILE A 500 1.09 -28.36 -5.94
N PHE A 501 0.02 -27.78 -5.38
CA PHE A 501 -1.30 -27.76 -5.97
C PHE A 501 -1.48 -26.45 -6.73
N LYS A 502 -1.51 -26.49 -8.06
CA LYS A 502 -1.91 -25.32 -8.86
C LYS A 502 -3.35 -24.95 -8.51
N LEU A 503 -3.73 -23.69 -8.69
CA LEU A 503 -5.09 -23.21 -8.41
C LEU A 503 -6.20 -24.04 -9.06
N THR A 504 -5.99 -24.55 -10.27
CA THR A 504 -6.94 -25.46 -10.97
C THR A 504 -7.16 -26.79 -10.26
N ASN A 505 -6.19 -27.21 -9.44
CA ASN A 505 -6.22 -28.46 -8.68
C ASN A 505 -6.15 -28.23 -7.16
N SER A 506 -6.32 -26.98 -6.71
CA SER A 506 -6.29 -26.58 -5.30
C SER A 506 -7.65 -26.75 -4.64
N ILE A 507 -7.68 -26.71 -3.31
CA ILE A 507 -8.93 -26.76 -2.54
C ILE A 507 -8.96 -25.64 -1.50
N THR A 508 -10.14 -25.03 -1.33
CA THR A 508 -10.43 -24.24 -0.14
C THR A 508 -10.76 -25.18 1.03
N LEU A 509 -9.82 -25.30 1.97
CA LEU A 509 -10.05 -25.92 3.26
C LEU A 509 -11.03 -25.07 4.07
N THR A 510 -11.90 -25.71 4.85
CA THR A 510 -12.89 -25.02 5.70
C THR A 510 -12.53 -25.18 7.18
N SER A 511 -12.59 -24.10 7.98
CA SER A 511 -12.02 -24.02 9.34
C SER A 511 -12.41 -25.11 10.34
N THR A 512 -13.53 -25.81 10.14
CA THR A 512 -14.05 -26.87 11.03
C THR A 512 -14.04 -28.26 10.40
N THR A 513 -13.49 -28.40 9.19
CA THR A 513 -13.49 -29.66 8.44
C THR A 513 -12.15 -30.36 8.59
N ASN A 514 -12.21 -31.67 8.82
CA ASN A 514 -11.03 -32.53 8.80
C ASN A 514 -10.79 -33.05 7.37
N TYR A 515 -9.53 -33.12 6.99
CA TYR A 515 -9.07 -33.59 5.69
C TYR A 515 -7.96 -34.60 5.87
N PHE A 516 -7.69 -35.41 4.84
CA PHE A 516 -6.48 -36.22 4.74
C PHE A 516 -5.52 -35.61 3.73
N VAL A 517 -4.25 -35.49 4.09
CA VAL A 517 -3.17 -35.22 3.14
C VAL A 517 -2.39 -36.51 2.90
N VAL A 518 -2.38 -36.96 1.65
CA VAL A 518 -1.89 -38.29 1.24
C VAL A 518 -0.75 -38.14 0.26
N ILE A 519 0.36 -38.84 0.50
CA ILE A 519 1.39 -39.10 -0.51
C ILE A 519 1.03 -40.40 -1.23
N ASP A 520 0.91 -40.33 -2.56
CA ASP A 520 0.53 -41.44 -3.42
C ASP A 520 1.64 -41.72 -4.45
N VAL A 521 2.14 -42.95 -4.44
CA VAL A 521 3.20 -43.44 -5.33
C VAL A 521 2.71 -44.51 -6.31
N SER A 522 1.40 -44.67 -6.49
CA SER A 522 0.83 -45.70 -7.36
C SER A 522 1.29 -45.60 -8.83
N ALA A 523 1.69 -44.41 -9.28
CA ALA A 523 2.21 -44.13 -10.62
C ALA A 523 3.75 -44.21 -10.72
N THR A 524 4.42 -44.77 -9.71
CA THR A 524 5.86 -45.05 -9.73
C THR A 524 6.13 -46.49 -10.16
N THR A 525 7.37 -46.77 -10.59
CA THR A 525 7.89 -48.14 -10.62
C THR A 525 8.79 -48.35 -9.41
N SER A 526 8.19 -48.89 -8.35
CA SER A 526 8.82 -49.16 -7.05
C SER A 526 8.51 -50.59 -6.60
N SER A 527 9.40 -51.20 -5.81
CA SER A 527 9.31 -52.60 -5.40
C SER A 527 10.02 -52.86 -4.07
N ALA A 528 9.98 -54.11 -3.58
CA ALA A 528 10.81 -54.52 -2.45
C ALA A 528 12.31 -54.25 -2.74
N GLY A 529 12.92 -53.32 -2.01
CA GLY A 529 14.30 -52.85 -2.22
C GLY A 529 14.44 -51.61 -3.11
N ASN A 530 13.32 -51.12 -3.66
CA ASN A 530 13.26 -49.92 -4.49
C ASN A 530 12.06 -49.03 -4.09
N THR A 531 12.18 -48.28 -3.00
CA THR A 531 11.04 -47.66 -2.29
C THR A 531 11.17 -46.15 -2.15
N ILE A 532 10.02 -45.51 -1.98
CA ILE A 532 9.92 -44.14 -1.46
C ILE A 532 9.63 -44.27 0.02
N ASP A 533 10.52 -43.80 0.88
CA ASP A 533 10.39 -43.94 2.32
C ASP A 533 9.87 -42.64 2.93
N VAL A 534 8.85 -42.76 3.77
CA VAL A 534 8.21 -41.65 4.50
C VAL A 534 8.61 -41.73 5.97
N GLY A 535 9.12 -40.63 6.51
CA GLY A 535 9.40 -40.49 7.94
C GLY A 535 8.13 -40.32 8.75
N TYR A 536 8.05 -40.99 9.90
CA TYR A 536 6.93 -40.89 10.84
C TYR A 536 7.42 -40.98 12.31
N GLU A 537 6.56 -40.57 13.24
CA GLU A 537 6.73 -40.69 14.70
C GLU A 537 5.92 -41.90 15.22
N ASN A 538 6.59 -42.86 15.88
CA ASN A 538 5.99 -44.09 16.38
C ASN A 538 6.01 -44.21 17.90
N THR A 539 7.02 -43.63 18.55
CA THR A 539 7.29 -43.88 19.98
C THR A 539 6.44 -43.00 20.89
N THR A 540 6.11 -41.79 20.44
CA THR A 540 5.21 -40.87 21.15
C THR A 540 4.33 -40.07 20.18
N PRO A 541 3.44 -40.72 19.38
CA PRO A 541 2.59 -40.02 18.42
C PRO A 541 1.91 -38.82 19.10
N SER A 542 2.38 -37.62 18.77
CA SER A 542 2.11 -36.39 19.51
C SER A 542 1.27 -35.41 18.70
N PHE A 543 0.89 -35.79 17.48
CA PHE A 543 0.06 -34.95 16.63
C PHE A 543 -1.39 -34.98 17.11
N ALA A 544 -1.70 -34.04 18.01
CA ALA A 544 -2.95 -34.00 18.78
C ALA A 544 -4.25 -33.93 17.94
N THR A 545 -4.16 -33.67 16.63
CA THR A 545 -5.30 -33.39 15.75
C THR A 545 -5.60 -34.48 14.72
N GLY A 546 -4.89 -35.63 14.73
CA GLY A 546 -4.99 -36.61 13.64
C GLY A 546 -4.61 -38.06 13.96
N ASN A 547 -4.62 -38.88 12.90
CA ASN A 547 -3.99 -40.19 12.81
C ASN A 547 -3.56 -40.46 11.36
N ALA A 548 -2.51 -41.27 11.19
CA ALA A 548 -2.14 -41.75 9.86
C ALA A 548 -3.08 -42.86 9.33
N ALA A 549 -3.04 -43.08 8.03
CA ALA A 549 -3.67 -44.22 7.36
C ALA A 549 -2.84 -44.67 6.15
N THR A 550 -2.84 -45.97 5.85
CA THR A 550 -2.13 -46.56 4.70
C THR A 550 -3.07 -47.21 3.71
N TYR A 551 -2.68 -47.23 2.44
CA TYR A 551 -3.40 -47.87 1.35
C TYR A 551 -2.60 -49.06 0.80
N ALA A 552 -3.14 -50.26 1.00
CA ALA A 552 -2.55 -51.49 0.48
C ALA A 552 -2.88 -51.65 -1.01
N VAL A 553 -1.87 -51.98 -1.82
CA VAL A 553 -2.05 -52.28 -3.26
C VAL A 553 -3.00 -53.47 -3.43
N THR A 554 -2.77 -54.54 -2.66
CA THR A 554 -3.63 -55.72 -2.62
C THR A 554 -4.78 -55.48 -1.66
N GLY A 555 -6.02 -55.70 -2.12
CA GLY A 555 -7.23 -55.44 -1.34
C GLY A 555 -7.80 -54.03 -1.54
N SER A 556 -6.98 -53.05 -1.97
CA SER A 556 -7.44 -51.69 -2.32
C SER A 556 -8.21 -50.99 -1.20
N THR A 557 -7.70 -51.10 0.03
CA THR A 557 -8.35 -50.61 1.25
C THR A 557 -7.44 -49.70 2.06
N TRP A 558 -8.04 -48.63 2.60
CA TRP A 558 -7.41 -47.78 3.61
C TRP A 558 -7.49 -48.43 4.99
N THR A 559 -6.39 -48.39 5.73
CA THR A 559 -6.31 -48.89 7.12
C THR A 559 -5.71 -47.79 8.00
N ASN A 560 -6.39 -47.42 9.08
CA ASN A 560 -5.87 -46.46 10.05
C ASN A 560 -4.63 -46.99 10.76
N GLN A 561 -3.78 -46.10 11.22
CA GLN A 561 -2.49 -46.39 11.84
C GLN A 561 -2.37 -45.64 13.17
N ALA A 562 -1.46 -46.11 14.03
CA ALA A 562 -1.22 -45.56 15.36
C ALA A 562 0.05 -44.68 15.43
N TYR A 563 0.56 -44.27 14.27
CA TYR A 563 1.70 -43.36 14.14
C TYR A 563 1.28 -42.07 13.44
N ASP A 564 2.11 -41.03 13.52
CA ASP A 564 1.88 -39.74 12.87
C ASP A 564 2.93 -39.48 11.79
N LEU A 565 2.52 -39.07 10.60
CA LEU A 565 3.47 -38.73 9.53
C LEU A 565 4.16 -37.39 9.78
N ILE A 566 5.42 -37.25 9.36
CA ILE A 566 6.07 -35.94 9.30
C ILE A 566 5.62 -35.22 8.02
N PHE A 567 4.80 -34.19 8.18
CA PHE A 567 4.23 -33.42 7.07
C PHE A 567 4.00 -31.96 7.44
N ASP A 568 3.84 -31.13 6.41
CA ASP A 568 3.35 -29.77 6.55
C ASP A 568 2.36 -29.42 5.44
N CYS A 569 1.33 -28.64 5.78
CA CYS A 569 0.43 -28.03 4.80
C CYS A 569 0.56 -26.50 4.83
N TYR A 570 0.79 -25.87 3.68
CA TYR A 570 0.88 -24.42 3.54
C TYR A 570 -0.12 -23.89 2.53
N THR A 571 -0.53 -22.64 2.76
CA THR A 571 -0.94 -21.77 1.67
C THR A 571 0.35 -21.14 1.12
N ASP A 572 0.54 -21.22 -0.17
CA ASP A 572 1.45 -20.37 -0.93
C ASP A 572 0.90 -18.94 -0.93
N GLY A 573 1.74 -17.98 -1.27
CA GLY A 573 1.32 -16.62 -1.53
C GLY A 573 0.53 -16.48 -2.83
N ALA A 574 -0.35 -17.42 -3.18
CA ALA A 574 -1.01 -17.41 -4.48
C ALA A 574 -1.94 -16.21 -4.64
N ILE A 575 -1.84 -15.59 -5.81
CA ILE A 575 -2.84 -14.65 -6.30
C ILE A 575 -3.31 -15.04 -7.70
N ILE A 576 -4.58 -14.74 -8.00
CA ILE A 576 -5.09 -14.69 -9.37
C ILE A 576 -5.50 -13.25 -9.68
N LEU A 577 -4.99 -12.71 -10.78
CA LEU A 577 -5.46 -11.45 -11.35
C LEU A 577 -6.37 -11.73 -12.55
N ASN A 578 -7.66 -11.44 -12.40
CA ASN A 578 -8.64 -11.51 -13.48
C ASN A 578 -8.66 -10.18 -14.23
N LEU A 579 -7.85 -10.08 -15.28
CA LEU A 579 -7.78 -8.90 -16.13
C LEU A 579 -9.12 -8.67 -16.82
N SER A 580 -9.65 -7.45 -16.70
CA SER A 580 -10.90 -7.01 -17.30
C SER A 580 -10.85 -5.51 -17.64
N GLY A 581 -11.81 -5.00 -18.41
CA GLY A 581 -11.97 -3.54 -18.62
C GLY A 581 -10.82 -2.83 -19.37
N GLY A 582 -9.93 -3.57 -20.03
CA GLY A 582 -8.75 -3.03 -20.72
C GLY A 582 -7.54 -2.86 -19.79
N GLY A 583 -6.57 -2.03 -20.18
CA GLY A 583 -5.33 -1.76 -19.42
C GLY A 583 -4.12 -2.60 -19.84
N SER A 584 -3.06 -2.52 -19.05
CA SER A 584 -1.81 -3.25 -19.28
C SER A 584 -1.86 -4.63 -18.61
N THR A 585 -1.29 -5.65 -19.27
CA THR A 585 -0.89 -6.88 -18.57
C THR A 585 0.32 -6.56 -17.69
N PRO A 586 0.25 -6.70 -16.36
CA PRO A 586 1.38 -6.36 -15.49
C PRO A 586 2.50 -7.38 -15.63
N THR A 587 3.75 -6.91 -15.59
CA THR A 587 4.89 -7.77 -15.26
C THR A 587 4.90 -8.11 -13.79
N ILE A 588 5.28 -9.34 -13.47
CA ILE A 588 5.16 -9.91 -12.14
C ILE A 588 6.53 -10.30 -11.58
N ARG A 589 6.73 -9.96 -10.31
CA ARG A 589 7.72 -10.62 -9.46
C ARG A 589 7.01 -11.29 -8.28
N ASN A 590 7.44 -12.49 -7.93
CA ASN A 590 6.93 -13.21 -6.77
C ASN A 590 8.02 -13.27 -5.69
N ALA A 591 7.63 -13.06 -4.43
CA ALA A 591 8.49 -13.40 -3.31
C ALA A 591 8.67 -14.93 -3.21
N ILE A 592 9.61 -15.38 -2.39
CA ILE A 592 9.85 -16.81 -2.18
C ILE A 592 8.56 -17.46 -1.65
N GLY A 593 8.13 -18.55 -2.31
CA GLY A 593 6.90 -19.27 -1.97
C GLY A 593 5.60 -18.59 -2.41
N CYS A 594 5.66 -17.48 -3.16
CA CYS A 594 4.50 -16.83 -3.75
C CYS A 594 4.32 -17.26 -5.21
N SER A 595 3.08 -17.24 -5.69
CA SER A 595 2.76 -17.53 -7.08
C SER A 595 1.71 -16.55 -7.59
N THR A 596 1.76 -16.20 -8.87
CA THR A 596 0.78 -15.31 -9.49
C THR A 596 0.31 -15.94 -10.79
N SER A 597 -1.00 -16.04 -10.95
CA SER A 597 -1.62 -16.44 -12.21
C SER A 597 -2.42 -15.26 -12.77
N ILE A 598 -2.26 -15.00 -14.06
CA ILE A 598 -3.04 -13.99 -14.77
C ILE A 598 -4.12 -14.71 -15.57
N SER A 599 -5.38 -14.35 -15.34
CA SER A 599 -6.51 -14.77 -16.17
C SER A 599 -7.00 -13.56 -16.94
N ALA A 600 -6.87 -13.57 -18.27
CA ALA A 600 -7.42 -12.53 -19.13
C ALA A 600 -8.65 -13.11 -19.83
N SER A 601 -9.83 -12.64 -19.47
CA SER A 601 -11.08 -13.05 -20.08
C SER A 601 -11.50 -12.02 -21.12
N VAL A 602 -11.52 -12.39 -22.39
CA VAL A 602 -11.91 -11.50 -23.49
C VAL A 602 -12.99 -12.12 -24.36
N ASN A 603 -13.89 -11.30 -24.88
CA ASN A 603 -14.96 -11.79 -25.75
C ASN A 603 -14.46 -12.04 -27.17
N ILE A 604 -15.01 -13.08 -27.79
CA ILE A 604 -14.81 -13.40 -29.20
C ILE A 604 -16.18 -13.39 -29.86
N SER A 605 -16.31 -12.62 -30.94
CA SER A 605 -17.55 -12.50 -31.72
C SER A 605 -17.28 -12.65 -33.20
N VAL A 606 -18.08 -13.49 -33.86
CA VAL A 606 -18.07 -13.63 -35.33
C VAL A 606 -19.48 -13.35 -35.82
N TYR A 607 -19.62 -12.27 -36.57
CA TYR A 607 -20.84 -11.94 -37.30
C TYR A 607 -20.81 -12.64 -38.65
N VAL A 608 -21.94 -13.17 -39.11
CA VAL A 608 -22.05 -13.83 -40.40
C VAL A 608 -23.18 -13.21 -41.20
N VAL A 609 -22.86 -12.78 -42.42
CA VAL A 609 -23.79 -12.18 -43.37
C VAL A 609 -23.67 -12.86 -44.74
N ASP A 610 -24.66 -12.67 -45.61
CA ASP A 610 -24.52 -13.00 -47.03
C ASP A 610 -23.92 -11.83 -47.83
N THR A 611 -23.77 -12.01 -49.16
CA THR A 611 -23.22 -10.99 -50.06
C THR A 611 -24.10 -9.74 -50.23
N SER A 612 -25.33 -9.75 -49.70
CA SER A 612 -26.23 -8.59 -49.61
C SER A 612 -26.18 -7.89 -48.25
N ASN A 613 -25.26 -8.29 -47.37
CA ASN A 613 -25.19 -7.91 -45.96
C ASN A 613 -26.40 -8.35 -45.13
N SER A 614 -27.17 -9.35 -45.59
CA SER A 614 -28.26 -9.90 -44.80
C SER A 614 -27.71 -10.84 -43.72
N PRO A 615 -28.09 -10.68 -42.44
CA PRO A 615 -27.53 -11.51 -41.36
C PRO A 615 -28.00 -12.97 -41.43
N LEU A 616 -27.08 -13.91 -41.21
CA LEU A 616 -27.33 -15.35 -41.29
C LEU A 616 -27.31 -16.02 -39.92
N ASN A 617 -28.43 -16.66 -39.54
CA ASN A 617 -28.52 -17.55 -38.38
C ASN A 617 -28.15 -19.00 -38.76
N ASP A 618 -28.05 -19.90 -37.79
CA ASP A 618 -27.78 -21.34 -37.98
C ASP A 618 -26.55 -21.60 -38.89
N VAL A 619 -25.52 -20.76 -38.74
CA VAL A 619 -24.22 -20.94 -39.40
C VAL A 619 -23.24 -21.45 -38.37
N GLN A 620 -22.63 -22.60 -38.62
CA GLN A 620 -21.63 -23.16 -37.72
C GLN A 620 -20.31 -22.38 -37.83
N VAL A 621 -19.89 -21.81 -36.70
CA VAL A 621 -18.63 -21.09 -36.54
C VAL A 621 -17.75 -21.88 -35.58
N ALA A 622 -16.60 -22.32 -36.07
CA ALA A 622 -15.57 -22.96 -35.27
C ALA A 622 -14.29 -22.10 -35.25
N ILE A 623 -13.70 -21.91 -34.08
CA ILE A 623 -12.47 -21.14 -33.88
C ILE A 623 -11.47 -22.00 -33.11
N PHE A 624 -10.23 -22.01 -33.59
CA PHE A 624 -9.14 -22.79 -33.02
C PHE A 624 -7.92 -21.90 -32.80
N ARG A 625 -7.15 -22.20 -31.75
CA ARG A 625 -5.86 -21.55 -31.52
C ARG A 625 -4.81 -22.14 -32.46
N THR A 626 -4.08 -21.27 -33.15
CA THR A 626 -3.12 -21.70 -34.19
C THR A 626 -1.93 -22.49 -33.62
N SER A 627 -1.57 -22.31 -32.35
CA SER A 627 -0.39 -22.94 -31.76
C SER A 627 -0.54 -24.45 -31.50
N ASP A 628 -1.76 -24.90 -31.23
CA ASP A 628 -2.02 -26.22 -30.64
C ASP A 628 -3.37 -26.81 -31.05
N ASP A 629 -4.07 -26.19 -32.00
CA ASP A 629 -5.39 -26.61 -32.49
C ASP A 629 -6.46 -26.74 -31.40
N LEU A 630 -6.29 -26.05 -30.26
CA LEU A 630 -7.29 -26.04 -29.21
C LEU A 630 -8.57 -25.38 -29.72
N GLU A 631 -9.68 -26.12 -29.66
CA GLU A 631 -11.01 -25.59 -29.97
C GLU A 631 -11.41 -24.53 -28.92
N ILE A 632 -11.63 -23.30 -29.37
CA ILE A 632 -12.06 -22.16 -28.54
C ILE A 632 -13.57 -21.97 -28.62
N MET A 633 -14.14 -22.16 -29.81
CA MET A 633 -15.57 -22.03 -30.07
C MET A 633 -15.98 -23.04 -31.14
N ASN A 634 -17.15 -23.65 -31.00
CA ASN A 634 -17.81 -24.43 -32.02
C ASN A 634 -19.32 -24.33 -31.81
N LYS A 635 -19.92 -23.28 -32.37
CA LYS A 635 -21.32 -22.89 -32.12
C LYS A 635 -21.98 -22.40 -33.40
N ASP A 636 -23.28 -22.59 -33.48
CA ASP A 636 -24.10 -22.01 -34.54
C ASP A 636 -24.41 -20.54 -34.24
N THR A 637 -24.54 -19.71 -35.29
CA THR A 637 -24.96 -18.32 -35.14
C THR A 637 -26.42 -18.24 -34.69
N GLY A 638 -26.69 -17.39 -33.69
CA GLY A 638 -28.03 -16.93 -33.35
C GLY A 638 -28.26 -15.51 -33.86
N TYR A 639 -29.42 -14.93 -33.58
CA TYR A 639 -29.64 -13.49 -33.73
C TYR A 639 -29.31 -12.77 -32.42
N ASP A 640 -28.54 -11.67 -32.49
CA ASP A 640 -28.38 -10.76 -31.35
C ASP A 640 -29.63 -9.89 -31.13
N VAL A 641 -29.55 -8.98 -30.15
CA VAL A 641 -30.64 -8.05 -29.81
C VAL A 641 -30.95 -7.04 -30.94
N GLU A 642 -30.04 -6.87 -31.89
CA GLU A 642 -30.17 -5.99 -33.05
C GLU A 642 -30.57 -6.76 -34.33
N GLY A 643 -30.68 -8.09 -34.24
CA GLY A 643 -31.02 -8.97 -35.37
C GLY A 643 -29.83 -9.42 -36.22
N ASN A 644 -28.59 -9.26 -35.76
CA ASN A 644 -27.40 -9.72 -36.47
C ASN A 644 -27.17 -11.22 -36.22
N GLY A 645 -26.81 -11.96 -37.27
CA GLY A 645 -26.40 -13.36 -37.20
C GLY A 645 -25.01 -13.46 -36.61
N TYR A 646 -24.87 -13.92 -35.37
CA TYR A 646 -23.58 -13.93 -34.68
C TYR A 646 -23.38 -15.17 -33.79
N ALA A 647 -22.12 -15.56 -33.63
CA ALA A 647 -21.66 -16.55 -32.66
C ALA A 647 -20.63 -15.91 -31.73
N THR A 648 -20.80 -16.13 -30.42
CA THR A 648 -19.90 -15.56 -29.41
C THR A 648 -19.48 -16.56 -28.34
N THR A 649 -18.28 -16.34 -27.81
CA THR A 649 -17.75 -17.04 -26.64
C THR A 649 -16.77 -16.13 -25.90
N THR A 650 -16.30 -16.61 -24.76
CA THR A 650 -15.25 -15.94 -23.99
C THR A 650 -13.97 -16.78 -24.03
N TYR A 651 -12.82 -16.13 -24.20
CA TYR A 651 -11.50 -16.76 -24.16
C TYR A 651 -10.77 -16.34 -22.90
N ASN A 652 -10.37 -17.33 -22.10
CA ASN A 652 -9.71 -17.15 -20.80
C ASN A 652 -8.22 -17.50 -20.83
N GLY A 653 -7.62 -17.57 -22.03
CA GLY A 653 -6.23 -17.94 -22.21
C GLY A 653 -5.29 -16.74 -22.32
N THR A 654 -4.00 -17.01 -22.48
CA THR A 654 -2.99 -15.99 -22.71
C THR A 654 -3.29 -15.22 -24.00
N THR A 655 -3.24 -13.90 -23.95
CA THR A 655 -3.39 -12.98 -25.09
C THR A 655 -2.14 -12.11 -25.24
N PRO A 656 -1.72 -11.72 -26.47
CA PRO A 656 -2.39 -12.00 -27.74
C PRO A 656 -2.30 -13.48 -28.16
N ALA A 657 -3.35 -14.01 -28.75
CA ALA A 657 -3.38 -15.39 -29.26
C ALA A 657 -3.81 -15.43 -30.72
N ASN A 658 -2.98 -16.01 -31.58
CA ASN A 658 -3.33 -16.22 -32.99
C ASN A 658 -4.34 -17.35 -33.12
N ILE A 659 -5.34 -17.13 -33.97
CA ILE A 659 -6.45 -18.05 -34.22
C ILE A 659 -6.66 -18.25 -35.71
N TYR A 660 -7.31 -19.36 -36.04
CA TYR A 660 -7.99 -19.54 -37.31
C TYR A 660 -9.44 -19.95 -37.06
N LEU A 661 -10.30 -19.60 -38.00
CA LEU A 661 -11.73 -19.84 -37.90
C LEU A 661 -12.27 -20.46 -39.17
N ARG A 662 -13.28 -21.32 -39.02
CA ARG A 662 -13.98 -22.03 -40.08
C ARG A 662 -15.47 -21.77 -39.94
N VAL A 663 -16.08 -21.28 -41.01
CA VAL A 663 -17.49 -20.90 -41.04
C VAL A 663 -18.17 -21.69 -42.14
N ARG A 664 -19.24 -22.42 -41.79
CA ARG A 664 -20.03 -23.21 -42.73
C ARG A 664 -21.51 -23.15 -42.39
N LYS A 665 -22.36 -23.05 -43.40
CA LYS A 665 -23.81 -23.20 -43.23
C LYS A 665 -24.25 -24.54 -43.78
N ALA A 666 -24.76 -25.43 -42.92
CA ALA A 666 -25.40 -26.67 -43.33
C ALA A 666 -26.89 -26.40 -43.57
N SER A 667 -27.23 -25.93 -44.76
CA SER A 667 -28.60 -25.55 -45.11
C SER A 667 -29.35 -26.70 -45.79
N THR A 668 -30.65 -26.81 -45.50
CA THR A 668 -31.62 -27.62 -46.28
C THR A 668 -32.13 -26.89 -47.53
N GLY A 669 -31.68 -25.65 -47.76
CA GLY A 669 -32.03 -24.77 -48.89
C GLY A 669 -30.80 -24.15 -49.57
N THR A 670 -30.75 -22.82 -49.70
CA THR A 670 -29.63 -22.08 -50.32
C THR A 670 -28.29 -22.51 -49.72
N LYS A 671 -27.40 -23.06 -50.55
CA LYS A 671 -26.07 -23.49 -50.13
C LYS A 671 -25.09 -22.33 -50.21
N TYR A 672 -24.12 -22.34 -49.31
CA TYR A 672 -23.10 -21.31 -49.20
C TYR A 672 -21.71 -21.94 -49.25
N ILE A 673 -20.77 -21.24 -49.86
CA ILE A 673 -19.36 -21.66 -49.92
C ILE A 673 -18.76 -21.48 -48.51
N PRO A 674 -18.17 -22.53 -47.89
CA PRO A 674 -17.52 -22.39 -46.60
C PRO A 674 -16.34 -21.43 -46.65
N VAL A 675 -16.15 -20.65 -45.59
CA VAL A 675 -15.06 -19.67 -45.47
C VAL A 675 -14.13 -20.07 -44.34
N SER A 676 -12.83 -19.91 -44.55
CA SER A 676 -11.83 -19.95 -43.48
C SER A 676 -11.10 -18.62 -43.42
N SER A 677 -10.78 -18.17 -42.21
CA SER A 677 -10.05 -16.93 -41.98
C SER A 677 -9.11 -17.08 -40.80
N THR A 678 -8.26 -16.08 -40.58
CA THR A 678 -7.33 -15.99 -39.46
C THR A 678 -7.53 -14.70 -38.68
N GLY A 679 -7.00 -14.65 -37.47
CA GLY A 679 -7.09 -13.48 -36.61
C GLY A 679 -6.18 -13.59 -35.41
N THR A 680 -6.21 -12.55 -34.57
CA THR A 680 -5.51 -12.52 -33.29
C THR A 680 -6.48 -12.02 -32.23
N ILE A 681 -6.67 -12.82 -31.18
CA ILE A 681 -7.35 -12.40 -29.96
C ILE A 681 -6.41 -11.43 -29.26
N GLN A 682 -6.80 -10.17 -29.17
CA GLN A 682 -6.03 -9.11 -28.54
C GLN A 682 -6.25 -9.08 -27.02
N SER A 683 -5.25 -8.58 -26.29
CA SER A 683 -5.42 -8.29 -24.86
C SER A 683 -6.48 -7.19 -24.68
N GLY A 684 -7.40 -7.38 -23.73
CA GLY A 684 -8.44 -6.42 -23.37
C GLY A 684 -9.62 -6.29 -24.34
N SER A 685 -9.41 -6.36 -25.67
CA SER A 685 -10.48 -6.20 -26.67
C SER A 685 -10.95 -7.51 -27.31
N GLY A 686 -10.22 -8.61 -27.13
CA GLY A 686 -10.58 -9.91 -27.66
C GLY A 686 -10.49 -9.98 -29.19
N TYR A 687 -11.50 -10.59 -29.83
CA TYR A 687 -11.57 -10.70 -31.29
C TYR A 687 -13.00 -10.47 -31.79
N SER A 688 -13.18 -9.59 -32.76
CA SER A 688 -14.46 -9.40 -33.42
C SER A 688 -14.25 -9.27 -34.93
N THR A 689 -15.03 -10.00 -35.72
CA THR A 689 -14.98 -9.93 -37.18
C THR A 689 -16.33 -10.21 -37.82
N THR A 690 -16.49 -9.78 -39.07
CA THR A 690 -17.65 -10.11 -39.92
C THR A 690 -17.18 -11.00 -41.06
N ILE A 691 -17.86 -12.14 -41.24
CA ILE A 691 -17.63 -13.10 -42.30
C ILE A 691 -18.80 -13.07 -43.28
N THR A 692 -18.49 -12.78 -44.55
CA THR A 692 -19.46 -12.83 -45.64
C THR A 692 -19.44 -14.20 -46.30
N LEU A 693 -20.59 -14.88 -46.34
CA LEU A 693 -20.76 -16.13 -47.08
C LEU A 693 -21.39 -15.87 -48.45
N SER A 694 -20.73 -16.36 -49.50
CA SER A 694 -21.27 -16.34 -50.87
C SER A 694 -22.16 -17.56 -51.11
N ILE A 695 -23.28 -17.34 -51.80
CA ILE A 695 -24.13 -18.43 -52.28
C ILE A 695 -23.31 -19.30 -53.24
N ASP A 696 -23.39 -20.62 -53.07
CA ASP A 696 -22.81 -21.57 -54.01
C ASP A 696 -23.80 -21.79 -55.16
N THR A 697 -23.50 -21.20 -56.31
CA THR A 697 -24.34 -21.29 -57.52
C THR A 697 -24.24 -22.65 -58.21
N ASN A 698 -23.34 -23.53 -57.77
CA ASN A 698 -23.08 -24.83 -58.40
C ASN A 698 -23.63 -26.01 -57.60
N ALA A 699 -24.30 -25.77 -56.46
CA ALA A 699 -24.57 -26.79 -55.45
C ALA A 699 -26.03 -27.26 -55.34
#